data_AF-A0A3S5JBE8-F1
#
_entry.id   AF-A0A3S5JBE8-F1
#
_cell.length_a   1.000
_cell.length_b   1.000
_cell.length_c   1.000
_cell.angle_alpha   90.00
_cell.angle_beta   90.00
_cell.angle_gamma   90.00
#
_symmetry.space_group_name_H-M   'P 1'
#
loop_
_entity.id
_entity.type
_entity.pdbx_description
1 polymer ?
#
loop_
_entity_poly.entity_id
_entity_poly.type
_entity_poly.pdbx_seq_one_letter_code
_entity_poly.pdbx_strand_id
1 'polypeptide(L)'
;MKNVFPHIFVLFGIWTLSTFRVSGQDNVESKIVASIDLTMMANDKVPVTIDPDTLDNDLIVYRLPKVIQGTYAIGDYGRFIEQFKAFDYEGNELLVLQKDVNSWEIQNAHNLDKIQYWVNDTFDIERSGAPNIPLSPSGTNIEPDNYILNLHGFVGYFDSLKNSPYELDITTPIDFKNTSALQYVTKELSADGKKTTLKYIASRYFDLTDNPMMFGDLEIEKFKVGHIDFELGVYSPHKIYSANKIKKSLLQMLKAQVTYLRNFKGAENYSIIVYLSDGKDESPKGFGGLEHNTSTVVVMPEYWEETKLYNIMFDMMAHEFFHIVTPMTGHSEDIHYFDYNNPKFSKHLWLYEGVTEYFSKLFKVDQNLISKEDFYDEMAYKIKDSKKFNDSLSFTTMSENILTEKFKVNYPNVYRKGALMAMCLDILMREESHGKRSLLSLIKELSEKYGKNNPFMDDELIEDITEMTYPSIGSFMRKHVVGTQPINYQEYLDKVGLVIQDRAIKPIDNPEPSKLQLRNVWLNKDTGKVTLIENVNVIPMNEEVVLEHQDVLIKNGKIMDIHPTDTMASKVPIDLQIDGTDKYLIPGLSEMHYHWRNNDRNIATDFKLLLANGITTARNMGEYEGQDHIAIRDKVKMGQILGPNYYTTGPYLQADKLQTVEDAIKVVQQHKDRGYDFIKIGDGRDIAKEVYLKLLEEAQRLKIPVIGHAQHNLPLEYSLRMKSIEHVEEFIYIFNTSEDFKYLNHDLDFLNAIAKQIKDSGIYVAPTLVIFEMITQYLDKEKFTELKANGLAKYLPKEDAAYWLSDENHYRANFVTGADKIDLGMEPLDFFKSYFKWMKTFTKILSDHEVPMLSGSDTFGMVVPGFSLHKEFEFLQEVGWTPYQILRSSTIVPARYLNVMASEGTISKGKNANLVLLNKNPLEDITNTKSIEGVMLKGTWFGRNKLDAMLLEVEMSND
;
A
#
# COMPACT_ATOMS: atom_id res chain seq x y z
N MET A 1 -51.64 35.04 5.04
CA MET A 1 -51.82 35.45 6.45
C MET A 1 -50.54 36.11 6.92
N LYS A 2 -50.66 37.26 7.57
CA LYS A 2 -49.58 38.11 8.09
C LYS A 2 -48.92 37.50 9.32
N ASN A 3 -47.60 37.69 9.48
CA ASN A 3 -46.90 38.31 10.64
C ASN A 3 -45.37 38.26 10.36
N VAL A 4 -44.64 39.38 10.14
CA VAL A 4 -44.13 40.42 11.08
C VAL A 4 -42.95 39.85 11.90
N PHE A 5 -41.66 40.31 11.94
CA PHE A 5 -40.94 41.58 11.69
C PHE A 5 -39.37 41.28 11.62
N PRO A 6 -38.36 42.22 11.61
CA PRO A 6 -37.34 42.35 10.55
C PRO A 6 -35.85 42.57 10.99
N HIS A 7 -34.96 42.80 9.99
CA HIS A 7 -33.60 43.44 9.98
C HIS A 7 -32.44 42.72 10.73
N ILE A 8 -31.20 42.62 10.23
CA ILE A 8 -30.22 43.67 9.86
C ILE A 8 -29.11 43.09 8.94
N PHE A 9 -28.53 43.98 8.12
CA PHE A 9 -27.42 43.83 7.16
C PHE A 9 -26.00 43.74 7.79
N VAL A 10 -25.03 43.33 6.94
CA VAL A 10 -23.57 43.66 6.90
C VAL A 10 -22.55 42.58 7.29
N LEU A 11 -21.99 41.96 6.24
CA LEU A 11 -20.57 41.81 5.84
C LEU A 11 -19.42 41.90 6.88
N PHE A 12 -18.61 40.84 6.87
CA PHE A 12 -17.14 40.74 6.86
C PHE A 12 -16.29 41.76 7.64
N GLY A 13 -15.65 41.26 8.70
CA GLY A 13 -14.54 41.91 9.40
C GLY A 13 -13.65 40.89 10.12
N ILE A 14 -12.39 40.86 9.70
CA ILE A 14 -11.21 40.14 10.21
C ILE A 14 -11.23 39.98 11.75
N TRP A 15 -11.04 38.74 12.24
CA TRP A 15 -10.77 38.47 13.66
C TRP A 15 -9.29 38.16 13.87
N THR A 16 -8.63 39.13 14.49
CA THR A 16 -7.42 38.99 15.29
C THR A 16 -7.74 38.19 16.55
N LEU A 17 -7.03 37.09 16.78
CA LEU A 17 -7.06 36.34 18.03
C LEU A 17 -6.37 37.17 19.11
N SER A 18 -7.18 37.77 20.00
CA SER A 18 -6.74 38.32 21.27
C SER A 18 -6.81 37.23 22.34
N THR A 19 -5.79 37.27 23.18
CA THR A 19 -5.43 36.33 24.23
C THR A 19 -6.49 36.22 25.32
N PHE A 20 -6.92 35.00 25.61
CA PHE A 20 -7.58 34.69 26.88
C PHE A 20 -6.51 34.63 27.97
N ARG A 21 -6.55 35.58 28.91
CA ARG A 21 -5.92 35.42 30.23
C ARG A 21 -6.81 34.49 31.05
N VAL A 22 -6.41 33.23 31.16
CA VAL A 22 -6.83 32.37 32.26
C VAL A 22 -5.91 32.68 33.43
N SER A 23 -6.50 33.12 34.53
CA SER A 23 -5.82 33.20 35.83
C SER A 23 -5.66 31.78 36.36
N GLY A 24 -4.57 31.13 35.98
CA GLY A 24 -3.98 30.00 36.68
C GLY A 24 -2.53 30.36 36.93
N GLN A 25 -2.01 30.08 38.13
CA GLN A 25 -0.57 29.99 38.31
C GLN A 25 -0.11 28.85 37.42
N ASP A 26 0.40 29.18 36.23
CA ASP A 26 1.20 28.26 35.45
C ASP A 26 2.46 27.98 36.27
N ASN A 27 2.50 26.81 36.91
CA ASN A 27 3.78 26.17 37.19
C ASN A 27 4.43 25.95 35.82
N VAL A 28 5.27 26.88 35.40
CA VAL A 28 6.22 26.65 34.32
C VAL A 28 7.10 25.50 34.83
N GLU A 29 6.95 24.30 34.28
CA GLU A 29 7.94 23.24 34.52
C GLU A 29 9.31 23.80 34.16
N SER A 30 10.23 23.81 35.13
CA SER A 30 11.59 24.29 34.93
C SER A 30 12.26 23.52 33.78
N LYS A 31 12.93 24.24 32.89
CA LYS A 31 13.52 23.68 31.67
C LYS A 31 15.03 23.67 31.80
N ILE A 32 15.66 22.51 31.59
CA ILE A 32 17.12 22.40 31.63
C ILE A 32 17.70 22.91 30.32
N VAL A 33 18.67 23.83 30.37
CA VAL A 33 19.37 24.31 29.18
C VAL A 33 20.77 23.71 29.13
N ALA A 34 21.06 22.94 28.08
CA ALA A 34 22.38 22.40 27.80
C ALA A 34 23.01 23.17 26.63
N SER A 35 24.28 23.54 26.74
CA SER A 35 25.01 24.24 25.69
C SER A 35 26.33 23.55 25.40
N ILE A 36 26.63 23.32 24.12
CA ILE A 36 27.90 22.77 23.62
C ILE A 36 28.48 23.74 22.60
N ASP A 37 29.73 24.19 22.79
CA ASP A 37 30.40 25.10 21.85
C ASP A 37 31.54 24.40 21.10
N LEU A 38 31.24 23.94 19.88
CA LEU A 38 32.19 23.29 18.98
C LEU A 38 33.27 24.25 18.46
N THR A 39 33.06 25.57 18.58
CA THR A 39 34.04 26.58 18.17
C THR A 39 35.11 26.87 19.22
N MET A 40 34.92 26.35 20.43
CA MET A 40 35.85 26.47 21.56
C MET A 40 36.66 25.18 21.81
N MET A 41 36.74 24.30 20.80
CA MET A 41 37.50 23.06 20.89
C MET A 41 38.98 23.34 21.26
N ALA A 42 39.49 22.59 22.23
CA ALA A 42 40.89 22.62 22.64
C ALA A 42 41.36 21.23 23.09
N ASN A 43 42.41 20.71 22.46
CA ASN A 43 42.99 19.38 22.75
C ASN A 43 41.92 18.27 22.76
N ASP A 44 41.15 18.13 21.67
CA ASP A 44 40.10 17.11 21.53
C ASP A 44 38.96 17.22 22.57
N LYS A 45 38.76 18.42 23.12
CA LYS A 45 37.73 18.68 24.13
C LYS A 45 36.87 19.87 23.77
N VAL A 46 35.59 19.79 24.10
CA VAL A 46 34.65 20.92 23.99
C VAL A 46 34.06 21.27 25.36
N PRO A 47 33.78 22.55 25.61
CA PRO A 47 33.10 22.97 26.83
C PRO A 47 31.61 22.67 26.74
N VAL A 48 31.05 22.18 27.85
CA VAL A 48 29.62 21.98 28.05
C VAL A 48 29.18 22.79 29.26
N THR A 49 28.03 23.47 29.12
CA THR A 49 27.37 24.18 30.21
C THR A 49 25.95 23.63 30.38
N ILE A 50 25.53 23.41 31.63
CA ILE A 50 24.19 22.93 31.98
C ILE A 50 23.59 23.88 33.00
N ASP A 51 22.45 24.47 32.67
CA ASP A 51 21.64 25.31 33.53
C ASP A 51 20.37 24.52 33.91
N PRO A 52 20.20 24.15 35.20
CA PRO A 52 19.02 23.41 35.66
C PRO A 52 17.77 24.27 35.82
N ASP A 53 17.85 25.58 35.52
CA ASP A 53 16.90 26.61 35.95
C ASP A 53 16.82 26.65 37.50
N THR A 54 15.75 27.18 38.05
CA THR A 54 15.55 27.30 39.50
C THR A 54 15.37 25.93 40.18
N LEU A 55 16.09 25.72 41.29
CA LEU A 55 16.04 24.51 42.11
C LEU A 55 15.59 24.84 43.55
N ASP A 56 14.72 24.00 44.12
CA ASP A 56 14.26 24.15 45.51
C ASP A 56 15.09 23.33 46.53
N ASN A 57 15.99 22.47 46.05
CA ASN A 57 16.72 21.52 46.91
C ASN A 57 18.08 22.07 47.33
N ASP A 58 18.47 21.86 48.59
CA ASP A 58 19.81 22.21 49.09
C ASP A 58 20.92 21.28 48.54
N LEU A 59 20.55 20.11 48.05
CA LEU A 59 21.48 19.10 47.53
C LEU A 59 20.89 18.50 46.25
N ILE A 60 21.72 18.42 45.21
CA ILE A 60 21.35 17.75 43.95
C ILE A 60 22.51 16.90 43.44
N VAL A 61 22.19 15.81 42.73
CA VAL A 61 23.18 14.94 42.10
C VAL A 61 23.02 15.03 40.59
N TYR A 62 24.10 15.42 39.92
CA TYR A 62 24.24 15.41 38.47
C TYR A 62 25.00 14.17 38.02
N ARG A 63 24.55 13.53 36.94
CA ARG A 63 25.12 12.27 36.46
C ARG A 63 25.33 12.26 34.97
N LEU A 64 26.40 11.61 34.54
CA LEU A 64 26.53 11.10 33.17
C LEU A 64 26.12 9.62 33.12
N PRO A 65 25.65 9.10 31.99
CA PRO A 65 25.27 7.70 31.87
C PRO A 65 26.44 6.74 32.16
N LYS A 66 26.15 5.68 32.90
CA LYS A 66 27.02 4.52 33.04
C LYS A 66 26.78 3.52 31.91
N VAL A 67 25.52 3.33 31.56
CA VAL A 67 25.03 2.47 30.49
C VAL A 67 23.99 3.25 29.69
N ILE A 68 23.92 2.98 28.39
CA ILE A 68 22.87 3.50 27.51
C ILE A 68 22.09 2.35 26.88
N GLN A 69 20.88 2.65 26.42
CA GLN A 69 20.06 1.69 25.70
C GLN A 69 20.76 1.21 24.40
N GLY A 70 20.41 0.00 23.95
CA GLY A 70 21.00 -0.64 22.76
C GLY A 70 22.38 -1.28 22.95
N THR A 71 23.24 -0.73 23.83
CA THR A 71 24.64 -1.22 23.94
C THR A 71 24.82 -2.45 24.83
N TYR A 72 23.94 -2.67 25.82
CA TYR A 72 24.03 -3.71 26.85
C TYR A 72 25.45 -3.89 27.43
N ALA A 73 26.17 -2.78 27.61
CA ALA A 73 27.54 -2.73 28.09
C ALA A 73 27.77 -1.49 28.97
N ILE A 74 28.77 -1.55 29.84
CA ILE A 74 29.18 -0.41 30.67
C ILE A 74 30.09 0.49 29.83
N GLY A 75 29.68 1.75 29.65
CA GLY A 75 30.47 2.79 28.99
C GLY A 75 31.16 3.76 29.95
N ASP A 76 30.60 3.97 31.16
CA ASP A 76 31.14 4.88 32.18
C ASP A 76 31.52 6.27 31.59
N TYR A 77 30.56 6.95 30.95
CA TYR A 77 30.82 8.19 30.20
C TYR A 77 31.37 9.33 31.07
N GLY A 78 31.17 9.28 32.40
CA GLY A 78 31.75 10.25 33.33
C GLY A 78 33.29 10.29 33.33
N ARG A 79 33.96 9.24 32.83
CA ARG A 79 35.42 9.21 32.63
C ARG A 79 35.95 10.28 31.69
N PHE A 80 35.11 10.75 30.76
CA PHE A 80 35.49 11.70 29.73
C PHE A 80 35.18 13.15 30.13
N ILE A 81 34.74 13.35 31.37
CA ILE A 81 34.41 14.66 31.93
C ILE A 81 35.60 15.19 32.72
N GLU A 82 36.04 16.39 32.38
CA GLU A 82 37.14 17.08 33.04
C GLU A 82 36.73 18.46 33.54
N GLN A 83 37.42 18.93 34.59
CA GLN A 83 37.26 20.27 35.17
C GLN A 83 35.80 20.63 35.53
N PHE A 84 35.07 19.67 36.08
CA PHE A 84 33.70 19.87 36.53
C PHE A 84 33.61 20.92 37.64
N LYS A 85 32.80 21.95 37.40
CA LYS A 85 32.53 23.04 38.34
C LYS A 85 31.05 23.40 38.35
N ALA A 86 30.56 23.84 39.50
CA ALA A 86 29.21 24.38 39.68
C ALA A 86 29.33 25.83 40.16
N PHE A 87 28.44 26.71 39.69
CA PHE A 87 28.47 28.13 39.99
C PHE A 87 27.11 28.61 40.49
N ASP A 88 27.12 29.58 41.41
CA ASP A 88 25.91 30.28 41.82
C ASP A 88 25.54 31.44 40.87
N TYR A 89 24.39 32.07 41.11
CA TYR A 89 23.92 33.22 40.31
C TYR A 89 24.81 34.47 40.40
N GLU A 90 25.73 34.54 41.37
CA GLU A 90 26.73 35.61 41.50
C GLU A 90 28.06 35.24 40.79
N GLY A 91 28.20 34.00 40.31
CA GLY A 91 29.37 33.47 39.64
C GLY A 91 30.42 32.86 40.58
N ASN A 92 30.11 32.63 41.86
CA ASN A 92 31.00 31.95 42.80
C ASN A 92 30.92 30.43 42.63
N GLU A 93 32.04 29.72 42.82
CA GLU A 93 32.06 28.25 42.77
C GLU A 93 31.35 27.63 43.99
N LEU A 94 30.43 26.70 43.72
CA LEU A 94 29.76 25.86 44.71
C LEU A 94 30.59 24.61 45.04
N LEU A 95 30.38 24.04 46.23
CA LEU A 95 31.04 22.80 46.64
C LEU A 95 30.48 21.61 45.86
N VAL A 96 31.35 20.93 45.12
CA VAL A 96 31.06 19.70 44.38
C VAL A 96 31.85 18.52 44.94
N LEU A 97 31.16 17.40 45.19
CA LEU A 97 31.76 16.14 45.61
C LEU A 97 31.50 15.06 44.56
N GLN A 98 32.55 14.57 43.90
CA GLN A 98 32.43 13.43 42.99
C GLN A 98 32.23 12.14 43.79
N LYS A 99 31.07 11.49 43.65
CA LYS A 99 30.67 10.31 44.44
C LYS A 99 31.21 9.02 43.85
N ASP A 100 31.23 8.95 42.53
CA ASP A 100 31.73 7.83 41.73
C ASP A 100 32.14 8.34 40.35
N VAL A 101 32.50 7.43 39.44
CA VAL A 101 32.95 7.75 38.07
C VAL A 101 31.95 8.63 37.32
N ASN A 102 30.65 8.47 37.56
CA ASN A 102 29.60 9.05 36.74
C ASN A 102 28.76 10.11 37.47
N SER A 103 29.10 10.47 38.72
CA SER A 103 28.18 11.21 39.60
C SER A 103 28.86 12.31 40.41
N TRP A 104 28.25 13.50 40.39
CA TRP A 104 28.69 14.70 41.11
C TRP A 104 27.57 15.23 42.01
N GLU A 105 27.82 15.31 43.30
CA GLU A 105 26.91 15.86 44.30
C GLU A 105 27.24 17.34 44.53
N ILE A 106 26.25 18.21 44.36
CA ILE A 106 26.37 19.67 44.47
C ILE A 106 25.63 20.13 45.72
N GLN A 107 26.33 20.85 46.59
CA GLN A 107 25.81 21.39 47.85
C GLN A 107 25.31 22.83 47.65
N ASN A 108 24.37 23.27 48.49
CA ASN A 108 23.65 24.54 48.37
C ASN A 108 23.01 24.74 47.00
N ALA A 109 22.41 23.67 46.45
CA ALA A 109 21.95 23.62 45.07
C ALA A 109 20.78 24.57 44.76
N HIS A 110 20.08 25.11 45.76
CA HIS A 110 19.08 26.16 45.55
C HIS A 110 19.66 27.47 44.98
N ASN A 111 20.98 27.67 45.09
CA ASN A 111 21.68 28.80 44.49
C ASN A 111 22.36 28.46 43.15
N LEU A 112 22.24 27.22 42.65
CA LEU A 112 22.94 26.75 41.45
C LEU A 112 22.41 27.48 40.21
N ASP A 113 23.27 28.29 39.58
CA ASP A 113 23.03 28.89 38.26
C ASP A 113 23.33 27.88 37.16
N LYS A 114 24.53 27.28 37.21
CA LYS A 114 24.98 26.37 36.16
C LYS A 114 26.13 25.48 36.58
N ILE A 115 26.32 24.43 35.80
CA ILE A 115 27.47 23.54 35.83
C ILE A 115 28.26 23.74 34.54
N GLN A 116 29.59 23.69 34.64
CA GLN A 116 30.49 23.71 33.48
C GLN A 116 31.53 22.59 33.58
N TYR A 117 31.83 21.96 32.45
CA TYR A 117 32.88 20.95 32.34
C TYR A 117 33.37 20.85 30.89
N TRP A 118 34.49 20.15 30.70
CA TRP A 118 35.02 19.79 29.39
C TRP A 118 34.75 18.31 29.10
N VAL A 119 34.40 18.01 27.86
CA VAL A 119 34.13 16.64 27.39
C VAL A 119 35.22 16.24 26.40
N ASN A 120 35.89 15.11 26.66
CA ASN A 120 36.81 14.46 25.71
C ASN A 120 36.06 13.47 24.80
N ASP A 121 36.63 13.17 23.64
CA ASP A 121 36.08 12.18 22.72
C ASP A 121 36.43 10.72 23.11
N THR A 122 35.82 9.75 22.42
CA THR A 122 36.09 8.33 22.64
C THR A 122 36.66 7.59 21.42
N PHE A 123 36.82 8.24 20.26
CA PHE A 123 37.16 7.56 19.01
C PHE A 123 38.63 7.16 18.93
N ASP A 124 39.53 7.96 19.53
CA ASP A 124 40.97 7.75 19.49
C ASP A 124 41.52 6.81 20.59
N ILE A 125 40.72 6.55 21.64
CA ILE A 125 41.12 5.75 22.81
C ILE A 125 40.82 4.25 22.72
N GLU A 126 40.17 3.77 21.65
CA GLU A 126 39.73 2.37 21.48
C GLU A 126 40.88 1.33 21.49
N ARG A 127 42.13 1.79 21.48
CA ARG A 127 43.34 0.96 21.56
C ARG A 127 43.87 0.74 22.99
N SER A 128 43.35 1.44 23.99
CA SER A 128 44.01 1.55 25.29
C SER A 128 44.00 0.28 26.16
N GLY A 129 43.32 -0.80 25.76
CA GLY A 129 43.12 -1.98 26.61
C GLY A 129 42.40 -1.65 27.93
N ALA A 130 41.91 -0.42 28.07
CA ALA A 130 41.15 0.04 29.21
C ALA A 130 39.80 -0.68 29.21
N PRO A 131 39.32 -1.13 30.38
CA PRO A 131 37.97 -1.67 30.47
C PRO A 131 36.93 -0.61 30.08
N ASN A 132 35.74 -1.04 29.65
CA ASN A 132 34.56 -0.17 29.44
C ASN A 132 34.78 0.94 28.40
N ILE A 133 35.48 0.69 27.30
CA ILE A 133 35.55 1.67 26.19
C ILE A 133 34.26 1.55 25.36
N PRO A 134 33.50 2.63 25.15
CA PRO A 134 32.34 2.63 24.27
C PRO A 134 32.72 2.23 22.83
N LEU A 135 31.88 1.43 22.17
CA LEU A 135 32.06 1.14 20.74
C LEU A 135 31.74 2.39 19.92
N SER A 136 32.46 2.67 18.84
CA SER A 136 32.33 3.92 18.08
C SER A 136 30.88 4.37 17.74
N PRO A 137 29.92 3.50 17.34
CA PRO A 137 28.54 3.92 17.09
C PRO A 137 27.84 4.51 18.31
N SER A 138 28.29 4.14 19.52
CA SER A 138 27.85 4.66 20.83
C SER A 138 28.82 5.68 21.45
N GLY A 139 29.94 5.95 20.76
CA GLY A 139 31.02 6.83 21.20
C GLY A 139 30.89 8.25 20.65
N THR A 140 31.81 9.13 21.02
CA THR A 140 31.84 10.53 20.62
C THR A 140 33.10 10.84 19.81
N ASN A 141 33.01 11.82 18.90
CA ASN A 141 34.15 12.28 18.10
C ASN A 141 34.25 13.81 18.14
N ILE A 142 35.45 14.36 18.35
CA ILE A 142 35.69 15.81 18.46
C ILE A 142 36.94 16.22 17.63
N GLU A 143 36.78 16.33 16.31
CA GLU A 143 37.87 16.70 15.41
C GLU A 143 37.65 18.09 14.77
N PRO A 144 38.71 18.79 14.32
CA PRO A 144 38.58 20.13 13.76
C PRO A 144 37.58 20.29 12.60
N ASP A 145 37.36 19.23 11.82
CA ASP A 145 36.50 19.24 10.63
C ASP A 145 35.25 18.35 10.75
N ASN A 146 35.10 17.61 11.85
CA ASN A 146 33.99 16.66 12.02
C ASN A 146 33.72 16.27 13.49
N TYR A 147 32.44 16.15 13.84
CA TYR A 147 32.00 15.85 15.19
C TYR A 147 30.88 14.80 15.16
N ILE A 148 30.97 13.79 16.03
CA ILE A 148 29.89 12.85 16.33
C ILE A 148 29.43 13.10 17.75
N LEU A 149 28.26 13.70 17.88
CA LEU A 149 27.63 14.04 19.14
C LEU A 149 26.60 12.97 19.49
N ASN A 150 27.08 11.86 20.04
CA ASN A 150 26.25 10.96 20.82
C ASN A 150 25.97 11.63 22.17
N LEU A 151 24.78 12.25 22.31
CA LEU A 151 24.53 13.28 23.32
C LEU A 151 24.63 12.78 24.76
N HIS A 152 24.47 11.47 25.01
CA HIS A 152 24.76 10.85 26.30
C HIS A 152 26.22 10.97 26.75
N GLY A 153 27.16 11.18 25.83
CA GLY A 153 28.57 11.45 26.17
C GLY A 153 28.86 12.90 26.54
N PHE A 154 27.94 13.82 26.23
CA PHE A 154 28.13 15.26 26.44
C PHE A 154 27.23 15.83 27.53
N VAL A 155 25.97 15.42 27.54
CA VAL A 155 24.91 15.96 28.40
C VAL A 155 24.44 14.87 29.36
N GLY A 156 24.45 15.22 30.65
CA GLY A 156 23.98 14.41 31.76
C GLY A 156 22.60 14.83 32.25
N TYR A 157 22.20 14.25 33.38
CA TYR A 157 20.90 14.49 34.00
C TYR A 157 21.01 14.69 35.50
N PHE A 158 20.02 15.39 36.06
CA PHE A 158 19.85 15.52 37.50
C PHE A 158 18.91 14.43 38.02
N ASP A 159 19.26 13.78 39.13
CA ASP A 159 18.48 12.66 39.65
C ASP A 159 17.01 13.01 39.95
N SER A 160 16.75 14.24 40.37
CA SER A 160 15.40 14.74 40.69
C SER A 160 14.65 15.32 39.49
N LEU A 161 15.31 15.50 38.33
CA LEU A 161 14.75 16.17 37.14
C LEU A 161 14.81 15.30 35.87
N LYS A 162 14.80 13.97 36.01
CA LYS A 162 14.96 13.04 34.86
C LYS A 162 13.88 13.20 33.78
N ASN A 163 12.71 13.72 34.14
CA ASN A 163 11.59 13.94 33.24
C ASN A 163 11.45 15.40 32.78
N SER A 164 12.35 16.30 33.20
CA SER A 164 12.31 17.69 32.77
C SER A 164 12.68 17.81 31.28
N PRO A 165 12.06 18.75 30.54
CA PRO A 165 12.42 19.02 29.16
C PRO A 165 13.80 19.68 29.07
N TYR A 166 14.48 19.45 27.94
CA TYR A 166 15.77 20.05 27.63
C TYR A 166 15.67 21.03 26.46
N GLU A 167 16.35 22.18 26.59
CA GLU A 167 16.84 22.96 25.46
C GLU A 167 18.30 22.58 25.20
N LEU A 168 18.66 22.37 23.94
CA LEU A 168 20.04 22.11 23.54
C LEU A 168 20.50 23.19 22.56
N ASP A 169 21.52 23.93 22.97
CA ASP A 169 22.20 24.95 22.18
C ASP A 169 23.53 24.40 21.67
N ILE A 170 23.66 24.24 20.35
CA ILE A 170 24.92 23.83 19.70
C ILE A 170 25.50 25.02 18.95
N THR A 171 26.63 25.54 19.44
CA THR A 171 27.37 26.60 18.74
C THR A 171 28.43 25.97 17.83
N THR A 172 28.40 26.32 16.55
CA THR A 172 29.21 25.70 15.49
C THR A 172 29.74 26.76 14.51
N PRO A 173 30.85 26.50 13.81
CA PRO A 173 31.23 27.29 12.64
C PRO A 173 30.08 27.36 11.61
N ILE A 174 29.93 28.51 10.96
CA ILE A 174 28.80 28.79 10.05
C ILE A 174 28.78 27.89 8.79
N ASP A 175 29.93 27.36 8.41
CA ASP A 175 30.15 26.52 7.24
C ASP A 175 29.93 25.03 7.50
N PHE A 176 29.80 24.63 8.77
CA PHE A 176 29.50 23.24 9.11
C PHE A 176 28.07 22.88 8.74
N LYS A 177 27.94 21.73 8.10
CA LYS A 177 26.65 21.07 7.91
C LYS A 177 26.37 20.17 9.10
N ASN A 178 25.10 19.82 9.30
CA ASN A 178 24.71 18.92 10.37
C ASN A 178 23.59 17.97 9.95
N THR A 179 23.54 16.82 10.62
CA THR A 179 22.44 15.85 10.53
C THR A 179 22.02 15.38 11.92
N SER A 180 20.72 15.44 12.20
CA SER A 180 20.07 14.93 13.41
C SER A 180 18.57 14.77 13.17
N ALA A 181 17.90 13.96 13.99
CA ALA A 181 16.43 13.87 14.02
C ALA A 181 15.80 14.65 15.20
N LEU A 182 16.62 15.24 16.07
CA LEU A 182 16.14 16.02 17.21
C LEU A 182 15.36 17.25 16.72
N GLN A 183 14.32 17.63 17.46
CA GLN A 183 13.43 18.72 17.06
C GLN A 183 14.17 20.06 17.03
N TYR A 184 14.44 20.55 15.82
CA TYR A 184 15.00 21.87 15.57
C TYR A 184 13.99 22.99 15.85
N VAL A 185 14.44 24.05 16.52
CA VAL A 185 13.61 25.22 16.85
C VAL A 185 14.03 26.43 16.02
N THR A 186 15.28 26.88 16.18
CA THR A 186 15.76 28.10 15.55
C THR A 186 17.28 28.10 15.44
N LYS A 187 17.81 29.09 14.71
CA LYS A 187 19.23 29.40 14.66
C LYS A 187 19.46 30.87 14.93
N GLU A 188 20.57 31.16 15.62
CA GLU A 188 21.04 32.51 15.89
C GLU A 188 22.44 32.66 15.30
N LEU A 189 22.71 33.82 14.69
CA LEU A 189 24.00 34.13 14.08
C LEU A 189 24.81 34.99 15.05
N SER A 190 26.10 34.67 15.22
CA SER A 190 27.00 35.53 15.98
C SER A 190 27.14 36.91 15.33
N ALA A 191 27.44 37.93 16.14
CA ALA A 191 27.58 39.31 15.65
C ALA A 191 28.66 39.48 14.58
N ASP A 192 29.70 38.62 14.57
CA ASP A 192 30.77 38.60 13.57
C ASP A 192 30.44 37.74 12.33
N GLY A 193 29.30 37.06 12.31
CA GLY A 193 28.83 36.22 11.20
C GLY A 193 29.60 34.92 10.99
N LYS A 194 30.50 34.55 11.91
CA LYS A 194 31.37 33.36 11.76
C LYS A 194 30.83 32.10 12.42
N LYS A 195 29.93 32.26 13.39
CA LYS A 195 29.38 31.16 14.18
C LYS A 195 27.86 31.20 14.11
N THR A 196 27.24 30.04 14.29
CA THR A 196 25.80 29.96 14.53
C THR A 196 25.52 29.08 15.72
N THR A 197 24.52 29.46 16.50
CA THR A 197 23.97 28.66 17.58
C THR A 197 22.64 28.07 17.10
N LEU A 198 22.58 26.75 17.04
CA LEU A 198 21.39 26.00 16.67
C LEU A 198 20.69 25.55 17.95
N LYS A 199 19.39 25.83 18.06
CA LYS A 199 18.57 25.49 19.23
C LYS A 199 17.67 24.30 18.93
N TYR A 200 17.66 23.32 19.82
CA TYR A 200 16.84 22.11 19.75
C TYR A 200 16.08 21.89 21.05
N ILE A 201 15.03 21.06 20.99
CA ILE A 201 14.27 20.67 22.18
C ILE A 201 14.08 19.16 22.27
N ALA A 202 14.11 18.66 23.50
CA ALA A 202 13.81 17.28 23.86
C ALA A 202 12.78 17.28 25.00
N SER A 203 11.80 16.37 24.96
CA SER A 203 10.71 16.35 25.95
C SER A 203 11.16 15.81 27.31
N ARG A 204 12.21 14.97 27.30
CA ARG A 204 12.89 14.44 28.47
C ARG A 204 14.31 14.01 28.10
N TYR A 205 15.11 13.65 29.09
CA TYR A 205 16.50 13.24 28.89
C TYR A 205 16.67 12.10 27.86
N PHE A 206 15.74 11.14 27.84
CA PHE A 206 15.73 10.05 26.85
C PHE A 206 15.73 10.57 25.40
N ASP A 207 14.81 11.49 25.05
CA ASP A 207 14.71 11.99 23.67
C ASP A 207 15.97 12.77 23.26
N LEU A 208 16.69 13.36 24.22
CA LEU A 208 17.98 13.99 23.97
C LEU A 208 19.02 12.91 23.61
N THR A 209 19.17 11.89 24.44
CA THR A 209 20.19 10.84 24.25
C THR A 209 19.90 9.89 23.08
N ASP A 210 18.62 9.74 22.69
CA ASP A 210 18.18 8.93 21.57
C ASP A 210 18.26 9.66 20.21
N ASN A 211 18.84 10.86 20.18
CA ASN A 211 18.99 11.64 18.96
C ASN A 211 20.44 12.12 18.78
N PRO A 212 21.34 11.24 18.31
CA PRO A 212 22.70 11.64 17.93
C PRO A 212 22.71 12.74 16.87
N MET A 213 23.85 13.41 16.78
CA MET A 213 24.08 14.45 15.80
C MET A 213 25.47 14.29 15.16
N MET A 214 25.59 14.66 13.89
CA MET A 214 26.88 14.78 13.22
C MET A 214 27.04 16.19 12.67
N PHE A 215 28.20 16.81 12.88
CA PHE A 215 28.55 18.14 12.38
C PHE A 215 29.88 18.11 11.61
N GLY A 216 30.07 18.99 10.63
CA GLY A 216 31.35 19.16 9.95
C GLY A 216 31.26 19.27 8.43
N ASP A 217 32.33 18.83 7.75
CA ASP A 217 32.39 18.75 6.28
C ASP A 217 31.68 17.51 5.71
N LEU A 218 30.36 17.53 5.85
CA LEU A 218 29.47 16.41 5.49
C LEU A 218 28.95 16.53 4.05
N GLU A 219 28.63 15.39 3.45
CA GLU A 219 27.63 15.33 2.38
C GLU A 219 26.27 14.95 2.96
N ILE A 220 25.22 15.69 2.57
CA ILE A 220 23.86 15.46 3.06
C ILE A 220 22.93 15.23 1.87
N GLU A 221 22.12 14.18 1.98
CA GLU A 221 21.06 13.86 1.03
C GLU A 221 19.72 13.74 1.76
N LYS A 222 18.72 14.51 1.33
CA LYS A 222 17.35 14.41 1.84
C LYS A 222 16.47 13.73 0.80
N PHE A 223 15.67 12.76 1.20
CA PHE A 223 14.80 12.01 0.29
C PHE A 223 13.62 11.38 1.03
N LYS A 224 12.56 11.05 0.31
CA LYS A 224 11.34 10.48 0.87
C LYS A 224 11.16 9.03 0.43
N VAL A 225 10.76 8.14 1.35
CA VAL A 225 10.35 6.77 1.05
C VAL A 225 9.03 6.48 1.77
N GLY A 226 7.95 6.29 0.99
CA GLY A 226 6.61 6.20 1.56
C GLY A 226 6.21 7.52 2.22
N HIS A 227 5.86 7.48 3.52
CA HIS A 227 5.50 8.66 4.30
C HIS A 227 6.69 9.30 5.02
N ILE A 228 7.83 8.59 5.13
CA ILE A 228 8.98 8.95 5.96
C ILE A 228 9.94 9.85 5.16
N ASP A 229 10.34 10.96 5.77
CA ASP A 229 11.37 11.86 5.28
C ASP A 229 12.73 11.46 5.87
N PHE A 230 13.66 11.06 5.00
CA PHE A 230 15.00 10.62 5.37
C PHE A 230 16.02 11.73 5.18
N GLU A 231 16.96 11.81 6.11
CA GLU A 231 18.18 12.60 5.98
C GLU A 231 19.40 11.70 6.15
N LEU A 232 20.24 11.61 5.12
CA LEU A 232 21.49 10.85 5.15
C LEU A 232 22.66 11.84 5.23
N GLY A 233 23.37 11.84 6.37
CA GLY A 233 24.64 12.54 6.55
C GLY A 233 25.80 11.57 6.40
N VAL A 234 26.80 11.92 5.59
CA VAL A 234 28.00 11.10 5.37
C VAL A 234 29.25 11.91 5.60
N TYR A 235 30.14 11.42 6.46
CA TYR A 235 31.52 11.85 6.56
C TYR A 235 32.45 10.82 5.91
N SER A 236 33.23 11.27 4.92
CA SER A 236 34.21 10.50 4.16
C SER A 236 35.50 11.33 4.08
N PRO A 237 36.51 11.07 4.93
CA PRO A 237 37.74 11.87 5.03
C PRO A 237 38.43 12.12 3.68
N HIS A 238 38.51 11.08 2.84
CA HIS A 238 39.16 11.16 1.53
C HIS A 238 38.17 11.38 0.37
N LYS A 239 36.88 11.62 0.68
CA LYS A 239 35.79 11.80 -0.29
C LYS A 239 35.69 10.65 -1.30
N ILE A 240 36.06 9.44 -0.89
CA ILE A 240 35.95 8.22 -1.72
C ILE A 240 34.47 7.87 -1.94
N TYR A 241 33.64 8.09 -0.92
CA TYR A 241 32.22 7.81 -0.93
C TYR A 241 31.41 9.10 -0.83
N SER A 242 30.34 9.18 -1.61
CA SER A 242 29.40 10.30 -1.59
C SER A 242 28.06 9.88 -0.99
N ALA A 243 27.37 10.81 -0.34
CA ALA A 243 26.03 10.57 0.19
C ALA A 243 25.05 10.15 -0.92
N ASN A 244 25.22 10.69 -2.13
CA ASN A 244 24.39 10.33 -3.27
C ASN A 244 24.53 8.86 -3.68
N LYS A 245 25.76 8.32 -3.69
CA LYS A 245 26.02 6.91 -4.02
C LYS A 245 25.45 5.99 -2.94
N ILE A 246 25.70 6.31 -1.66
CA ILE A 246 25.16 5.54 -0.53
C ILE A 246 23.63 5.55 -0.55
N LYS A 247 23.00 6.72 -0.76
CA LYS A 247 21.54 6.83 -0.95
C LYS A 247 21.03 5.90 -2.05
N LYS A 248 21.69 5.87 -3.22
CA LYS A 248 21.26 5.00 -4.34
C LYS A 248 21.27 3.53 -3.94
N SER A 249 22.26 3.09 -3.18
CA SER A 249 22.34 1.73 -2.64
C SER A 249 21.21 1.45 -1.63
N LEU A 250 21.01 2.34 -0.67
CA LEU A 250 20.00 2.18 0.38
C LEU A 250 18.55 2.30 -0.12
N LEU A 251 18.30 3.04 -1.20
CA LEU A 251 16.94 3.34 -1.66
C LEU A 251 16.14 2.07 -2.02
N GLN A 252 16.80 1.05 -2.57
CA GLN A 252 16.16 -0.23 -2.86
C GLN A 252 15.74 -0.95 -1.58
N MET A 253 16.63 -0.99 -0.58
CA MET A 253 16.38 -1.57 0.73
C MET A 253 15.23 -0.87 1.45
N LEU A 254 15.29 0.45 1.58
CA LEU A 254 14.29 1.25 2.30
C LEU A 254 12.91 1.12 1.66
N LYS A 255 12.83 1.14 0.32
CA LYS A 255 11.57 0.91 -0.40
C LYS A 255 11.00 -0.49 -0.10
N ALA A 256 11.86 -1.51 -0.10
CA ALA A 256 11.45 -2.87 0.21
C ALA A 256 10.97 -3.02 1.67
N GLN A 257 11.68 -2.45 2.65
CA GLN A 257 11.29 -2.48 4.06
C GLN A 257 9.99 -1.72 4.31
N VAL A 258 9.85 -0.49 3.78
CA VAL A 258 8.60 0.29 3.90
C VAL A 258 7.41 -0.45 3.28
N THR A 259 7.63 -1.14 2.15
CA THR A 259 6.60 -1.98 1.51
C THR A 259 6.25 -3.18 2.40
N TYR A 260 7.25 -3.89 2.92
CA TYR A 260 7.09 -5.03 3.84
C TYR A 260 6.30 -4.65 5.09
N LEU A 261 6.54 -3.46 5.65
CA LEU A 261 5.86 -2.96 6.84
C LEU A 261 4.38 -2.56 6.60
N ARG A 262 3.87 -2.50 5.35
CA ARG A 262 2.44 -2.34 4.99
C ARG A 262 1.69 -1.27 5.82
N ASN A 263 1.95 0.01 5.57
CA ASN A 263 1.33 1.18 6.24
C ASN A 263 1.54 1.26 7.76
N PHE A 264 2.64 0.70 8.28
CA PHE A 264 3.01 0.87 9.68
C PHE A 264 3.15 2.36 10.03
N LYS A 265 2.49 2.80 11.11
CA LYS A 265 2.60 4.18 11.62
C LYS A 265 3.83 4.27 12.52
N GLY A 266 4.97 4.58 11.92
CA GLY A 266 6.26 4.70 12.60
C GLY A 266 6.76 6.15 12.65
N ALA A 267 8.08 6.33 12.52
CA ALA A 267 8.71 7.64 12.46
C ALA A 267 8.30 8.42 11.20
N GLU A 268 8.05 9.72 11.34
CA GLU A 268 7.81 10.62 10.19
C GLU A 268 9.12 11.14 9.57
N ASN A 269 10.15 11.29 10.40
CA ASN A 269 11.49 11.71 10.01
C ASN A 269 12.50 10.68 10.52
N TYR A 270 13.51 10.35 9.70
CA TYR A 270 14.55 9.41 10.09
C TYR A 270 15.93 9.84 9.60
N SER A 271 16.89 9.97 10.52
CA SER A 271 18.26 10.41 10.20
C SER A 271 19.25 9.25 10.18
N ILE A 272 20.05 9.16 9.12
CA ILE A 272 21.08 8.14 8.93
C ILE A 272 22.44 8.83 8.99
N ILE A 273 23.21 8.55 10.03
CA ILE A 273 24.53 9.13 10.25
C ILE A 273 25.58 8.08 9.88
N VAL A 274 26.36 8.33 8.82
CA VAL A 274 27.43 7.43 8.37
C VAL A 274 28.78 8.10 8.55
N TYR A 275 29.62 7.48 9.37
CA TYR A 275 31.01 7.86 9.59
C TYR A 275 31.95 6.83 8.95
N LEU A 276 32.78 7.27 8.01
CA LEU A 276 33.80 6.42 7.38
C LEU A 276 35.19 6.70 7.97
N SER A 277 35.72 5.73 8.70
CA SER A 277 37.04 5.77 9.33
C SER A 277 38.16 5.59 8.29
N ASP A 278 39.12 6.51 8.26
CA ASP A 278 40.25 6.46 7.33
C ASP A 278 41.34 5.45 7.72
N GLY A 279 41.26 4.91 8.94
CA GLY A 279 42.17 3.89 9.42
C GLY A 279 43.44 4.37 10.12
N LYS A 280 43.65 5.67 10.36
CA LYS A 280 44.83 6.18 11.11
C LYS A 280 44.88 5.70 12.56
N ASP A 281 45.95 6.03 13.27
CA ASP A 281 46.15 5.56 14.63
C ASP A 281 45.08 6.06 15.62
N GLU A 282 44.70 7.32 15.49
CA GLU A 282 43.68 8.02 16.29
C GLU A 282 42.26 7.85 15.73
N SER A 283 42.06 7.10 14.65
CA SER A 283 40.73 6.91 14.06
C SER A 283 39.97 5.73 14.66
N PRO A 284 38.62 5.80 14.71
CA PRO A 284 37.79 4.74 15.31
C PRO A 284 38.01 3.39 14.63
N LYS A 285 38.00 2.33 15.44
CA LYS A 285 38.19 0.92 15.08
C LYS A 285 36.99 0.04 15.42
N GLY A 286 36.09 0.53 16.27
CA GLY A 286 34.84 -0.11 16.65
C GLY A 286 33.77 0.01 15.56
N PHE A 287 33.84 -0.84 14.53
CA PHE A 287 32.88 -0.79 13.44
C PHE A 287 31.54 -1.46 13.79
N GLY A 288 30.43 -0.82 13.43
CA GLY A 288 29.09 -1.31 13.72
C GLY A 288 28.01 -0.25 13.50
N GLY A 289 26.81 -0.58 13.96
CA GLY A 289 25.64 0.29 13.99
C GLY A 289 25.14 0.45 15.43
N LEU A 290 24.44 1.54 15.69
CA LEU A 290 23.61 1.71 16.88
C LEU A 290 22.25 2.24 16.45
N GLU A 291 21.20 1.61 16.96
CA GLU A 291 19.81 1.99 16.74
C GLU A 291 19.39 3.17 17.61
N HIS A 292 18.51 3.99 17.05
CA HIS A 292 17.72 4.98 17.78
C HIS A 292 16.30 5.00 17.22
N ASN A 293 15.32 5.55 17.94
CA ASN A 293 13.94 5.52 17.46
C ASN A 293 13.75 6.28 16.13
N THR A 294 14.46 7.38 15.97
CA THR A 294 14.35 8.26 14.79
C THR A 294 15.67 8.44 14.05
N SER A 295 16.70 7.65 14.39
CA SER A 295 17.97 7.72 13.68
C SER A 295 18.81 6.45 13.82
N THR A 296 19.95 6.40 13.15
CA THR A 296 20.99 5.39 13.41
C THR A 296 22.37 5.95 13.14
N VAL A 297 23.35 5.50 13.92
CA VAL A 297 24.77 5.83 13.72
C VAL A 297 25.47 4.59 13.18
N VAL A 298 26.17 4.76 12.07
CA VAL A 298 26.95 3.71 11.40
C VAL A 298 28.40 4.14 11.30
N VAL A 299 29.32 3.33 11.84
CA VAL A 299 30.76 3.56 11.75
C VAL A 299 31.40 2.40 10.99
N MET A 300 32.09 2.69 9.89
CA MET A 300 32.71 1.69 9.02
C MET A 300 34.06 2.15 8.45
N PRO A 301 34.90 1.25 7.92
CA PRO A 301 36.14 1.64 7.26
C PRO A 301 35.93 2.26 5.87
N GLU A 302 36.52 3.42 5.62
CA GLU A 302 36.54 4.05 4.29
C GLU A 302 37.39 3.27 3.29
N TYR A 303 38.42 2.55 3.75
CA TYR A 303 39.31 1.79 2.88
C TYR A 303 38.75 0.42 2.42
N TRP A 304 37.51 0.08 2.79
CA TRP A 304 36.86 -1.10 2.22
C TRP A 304 36.52 -0.89 0.74
N GLU A 305 36.51 -1.97 -0.02
CA GLU A 305 36.06 -1.95 -1.41
C GLU A 305 34.55 -1.63 -1.48
N GLU A 306 34.14 -0.90 -2.52
CA GLU A 306 32.81 -0.30 -2.66
C GLU A 306 31.68 -1.34 -2.50
N THR A 307 31.79 -2.47 -3.19
CA THR A 307 30.79 -3.56 -3.13
C THR A 307 30.69 -4.15 -1.73
N LYS A 308 31.84 -4.42 -1.10
CA LYS A 308 31.88 -4.92 0.29
C LYS A 308 31.24 -3.94 1.27
N LEU A 309 31.59 -2.66 1.19
CA LEU A 309 31.05 -1.62 2.07
C LEU A 309 29.54 -1.52 1.93
N TYR A 310 29.02 -1.46 0.71
CA TYR A 310 27.59 -1.37 0.47
C TYR A 310 26.82 -2.60 0.92
N ASN A 311 27.34 -3.81 0.74
CA ASN A 311 26.66 -5.03 1.18
C ASN A 311 26.58 -5.12 2.72
N ILE A 312 27.67 -4.82 3.42
CA ILE A 312 27.68 -4.83 4.90
C ILE A 312 26.76 -3.73 5.43
N MET A 313 26.84 -2.53 4.86
CA MET A 313 25.96 -1.42 5.25
C MET A 313 24.50 -1.75 4.97
N PHE A 314 24.17 -2.39 3.85
CA PHE A 314 22.82 -2.81 3.53
C PHE A 314 22.26 -3.77 4.59
N ASP A 315 23.06 -4.76 5.01
CA ASP A 315 22.63 -5.74 6.01
C ASP A 315 22.43 -5.13 7.38
N MET A 316 23.34 -4.24 7.78
CA MET A 316 23.29 -3.54 9.06
C MET A 316 22.14 -2.54 9.09
N MET A 317 22.04 -1.66 8.10
CA MET A 317 20.95 -0.67 7.99
C MET A 317 19.58 -1.34 7.94
N ALA A 318 19.48 -2.53 7.34
CA ALA A 318 18.23 -3.28 7.37
C ALA A 318 17.85 -3.69 8.79
N HIS A 319 18.80 -4.13 9.62
CA HIS A 319 18.56 -4.41 11.03
C HIS A 319 18.21 -3.13 11.80
N GLU A 320 19.05 -2.09 11.71
CA GLU A 320 18.86 -0.84 12.45
C GLU A 320 17.51 -0.19 12.15
N PHE A 321 17.12 -0.14 10.87
CA PHE A 321 15.85 0.46 10.48
C PHE A 321 14.63 -0.32 10.98
N PHE A 322 14.73 -1.61 11.28
CA PHE A 322 13.60 -2.35 11.87
C PHE A 322 13.35 -2.00 13.34
N HIS A 323 14.29 -1.34 14.03
CA HIS A 323 14.08 -0.87 15.40
C HIS A 323 13.04 0.27 15.51
N ILE A 324 12.62 0.87 14.38
CA ILE A 324 11.43 1.75 14.34
C ILE A 324 10.14 1.02 14.76
N VAL A 325 10.16 -0.31 14.77
CA VAL A 325 9.01 -1.11 15.20
C VAL A 325 9.11 -1.32 16.72
N THR A 326 10.20 -1.97 17.16
CA THR A 326 10.50 -2.19 18.57
C THR A 326 11.97 -1.87 18.84
N PRO A 327 12.30 -1.12 19.91
CA PRO A 327 11.42 -0.73 21.01
C PRO A 327 10.50 0.46 20.74
N MET A 328 10.66 1.23 19.65
CA MET A 328 10.00 2.54 19.47
C MET A 328 8.49 2.60 19.76
N THR A 329 7.72 1.59 19.31
CA THR A 329 6.26 1.59 19.44
C THR A 329 5.71 0.54 20.38
N GLY A 330 6.59 -0.21 21.05
CA GLY A 330 6.21 -1.30 21.92
C GLY A 330 7.41 -1.72 22.76
N HIS A 331 7.51 -1.16 23.96
CA HIS A 331 8.62 -1.33 24.88
C HIS A 331 8.14 -1.53 26.31
N SER A 332 9.01 -2.09 27.14
CA SER A 332 8.69 -2.34 28.55
C SER A 332 8.92 -1.10 29.42
N GLU A 333 8.43 -1.14 30.67
CA GLU A 333 8.70 -0.09 31.67
C GLU A 333 10.19 0.09 31.93
N ASP A 334 10.97 -0.99 31.93
CA ASP A 334 12.43 -0.95 32.13
C ASP A 334 13.15 -0.21 30.98
N ILE A 335 12.57 -0.20 29.78
CA ILE A 335 13.07 0.62 28.65
C ILE A 335 12.51 2.03 28.73
N HIS A 336 11.24 2.22 29.09
CA HIS A 336 10.65 3.56 29.11
C HIS A 336 11.27 4.45 30.18
N TYR A 337 11.48 3.90 31.38
CA TYR A 337 12.02 4.58 32.56
C TYR A 337 13.45 4.11 32.86
N PHE A 338 14.26 3.98 31.81
CA PHE A 338 15.60 3.42 31.88
C PHE A 338 16.49 4.16 32.91
N ASP A 339 17.07 3.41 33.84
CA ASP A 339 18.06 3.94 34.78
C ASP A 339 19.47 3.85 34.18
N TYR A 340 19.97 4.98 33.69
CA TYR A 340 21.28 5.07 33.06
C TYR A 340 22.47 4.79 34.00
N ASN A 341 22.26 4.76 35.32
CA ASN A 341 23.33 4.50 36.30
C ASN A 341 23.25 3.09 36.90
N ASN A 342 22.05 2.62 37.23
CA ASN A 342 21.81 1.27 37.75
C ASN A 342 20.69 0.57 36.96
N PRO A 343 20.92 0.22 35.69
CA PRO A 343 19.86 -0.25 34.81
C PRO A 343 19.28 -1.59 35.27
N LYS A 344 17.96 -1.67 35.30
CA LYS A 344 17.22 -2.93 35.19
C LYS A 344 16.94 -3.16 33.71
N PHE A 345 17.30 -4.34 33.21
CA PHE A 345 17.10 -4.66 31.80
C PHE A 345 15.79 -5.42 31.61
N SER A 346 15.12 -5.11 30.50
CA SER A 346 13.95 -5.86 30.06
C SER A 346 14.27 -7.35 29.89
N LYS A 347 13.26 -8.18 30.12
CA LYS A 347 13.26 -9.63 29.91
C LYS A 347 13.16 -10.02 28.43
N HIS A 348 13.12 -9.07 27.49
CA HIS A 348 12.68 -9.34 26.11
C HIS A 348 13.68 -8.99 25.00
N LEU A 349 14.98 -9.27 25.17
CA LEU A 349 15.93 -9.18 24.04
C LEU A 349 15.57 -10.10 22.88
N TRP A 350 14.86 -11.21 23.15
CA TRP A 350 14.31 -12.06 22.09
C TRP A 350 13.36 -11.28 21.16
N LEU A 351 12.66 -10.26 21.67
CA LEU A 351 11.79 -9.36 20.93
C LEU A 351 12.63 -8.25 20.29
N TYR A 352 13.33 -7.45 21.09
CA TYR A 352 13.99 -6.23 20.61
C TYR A 352 15.10 -6.48 19.59
N GLU A 353 15.88 -7.55 19.78
CA GLU A 353 16.98 -7.91 18.89
C GLU A 353 16.66 -9.15 18.05
N GLY A 354 16.04 -10.16 18.67
CA GLY A 354 15.75 -11.43 18.00
C GLY A 354 14.71 -11.29 16.88
N VAL A 355 13.57 -10.66 17.16
CA VAL A 355 12.53 -10.43 16.13
C VAL A 355 13.02 -9.45 15.07
N THR A 356 13.72 -8.39 15.47
CA THR A 356 14.34 -7.41 14.56
C THR A 356 15.32 -8.09 13.60
N GLU A 357 16.21 -8.93 14.11
CA GLU A 357 17.17 -9.67 13.29
C GLU A 357 16.48 -10.70 12.39
N TYR A 358 15.39 -11.31 12.83
CA TYR A 358 14.60 -12.19 11.98
C TYR A 358 13.93 -11.44 10.83
N PHE A 359 13.28 -10.29 11.10
CA PHE A 359 12.68 -9.46 10.08
C PHE A 359 13.70 -8.89 9.11
N SER A 360 14.92 -8.55 9.58
CA SER A 360 16.05 -8.11 8.75
C SER A 360 16.44 -9.16 7.70
N LYS A 361 16.12 -10.45 7.91
CA LYS A 361 16.31 -11.51 6.90
C LYS A 361 15.02 -11.82 6.13
N LEU A 362 13.88 -11.93 6.82
CA LEU A 362 12.61 -12.31 6.21
C LEU A 362 12.16 -11.31 5.13
N PHE A 363 12.30 -10.00 5.37
CA PHE A 363 11.87 -9.00 4.38
C PHE A 363 12.63 -9.13 3.06
N LYS A 364 13.89 -9.58 3.08
CA LYS A 364 14.71 -9.70 1.87
C LYS A 364 14.17 -10.81 0.97
N VAL A 365 13.81 -11.96 1.55
CA VAL A 365 13.23 -13.06 0.79
C VAL A 365 11.80 -12.70 0.32
N ASP A 366 11.02 -12.06 1.19
CA ASP A 366 9.67 -11.53 0.94
C ASP A 366 9.64 -10.54 -0.25
N GLN A 367 10.60 -9.62 -0.30
CA GLN A 367 10.70 -8.58 -1.33
C GLN A 367 11.59 -8.97 -2.51
N ASN A 368 11.94 -10.25 -2.65
CA ASN A 368 12.77 -10.78 -3.75
C ASN A 368 14.18 -10.18 -3.88
N LEU A 369 14.76 -9.73 -2.77
CA LEU A 369 16.15 -9.25 -2.68
C LEU A 369 17.15 -10.40 -2.54
N ILE A 370 16.72 -11.54 -1.97
CA ILE A 370 17.49 -12.79 -1.90
C ILE A 370 16.64 -13.99 -2.35
N SER A 371 17.30 -15.09 -2.69
CA SER A 371 16.63 -16.36 -3.02
C SER A 371 16.05 -17.03 -1.76
N LYS A 372 15.24 -18.09 -1.94
CA LYS A 372 14.75 -18.88 -0.79
C LYS A 372 15.89 -19.66 -0.16
N GLU A 373 16.79 -20.13 -1.01
CA GLU A 373 17.98 -20.90 -0.68
C GLU A 373 18.93 -20.08 0.18
N ASP A 374 19.20 -18.82 -0.18
CA ASP A 374 20.00 -17.90 0.64
C ASP A 374 19.38 -17.71 2.03
N PHE A 375 18.05 -17.54 2.09
CA PHE A 375 17.36 -17.42 3.38
C PHE A 375 17.45 -18.71 4.22
N TYR A 376 17.35 -19.88 3.59
CA TYR A 376 17.52 -21.16 4.26
C TYR A 376 18.95 -21.35 4.78
N ASP A 377 19.95 -20.95 4.00
CA ASP A 377 21.35 -21.02 4.39
C ASP A 377 21.64 -20.10 5.59
N GLU A 378 21.05 -18.90 5.62
CA GLU A 378 21.11 -18.00 6.77
C GLU A 378 20.49 -18.63 8.03
N MET A 379 19.30 -19.22 7.92
CA MET A 379 18.67 -19.89 9.07
C MET A 379 19.45 -21.14 9.51
N ALA A 380 19.98 -21.91 8.57
CA ALA A 380 20.82 -23.08 8.85
C ALA A 380 22.13 -22.67 9.55
N TYR A 381 22.76 -21.59 9.10
CA TYR A 381 23.92 -20.99 9.75
C TYR A 381 23.59 -20.59 11.18
N LYS A 382 22.48 -19.88 11.42
CA LYS A 382 22.07 -19.49 12.79
C LYS A 382 21.79 -20.70 13.68
N ILE A 383 21.18 -21.78 13.16
CA ILE A 383 20.97 -23.03 13.91
C ILE A 383 22.31 -23.64 14.32
N LYS A 384 23.29 -23.67 13.41
CA LYS A 384 24.62 -24.20 13.70
C LYS A 384 25.38 -23.32 14.69
N ASP A 385 25.33 -22.01 14.52
CA ASP A 385 26.11 -21.04 15.29
C ASP A 385 25.57 -20.87 16.71
N SER A 386 24.23 -20.91 16.89
CA SER A 386 23.59 -20.85 18.21
C SER A 386 24.03 -21.98 19.16
N LYS A 387 24.40 -23.15 18.62
CA LYS A 387 24.90 -24.30 19.40
C LYS A 387 26.26 -24.07 20.05
N LYS A 388 26.97 -22.99 19.73
CA LYS A 388 28.20 -22.58 20.43
C LYS A 388 27.92 -21.98 21.81
N PHE A 389 26.66 -21.61 22.07
CA PHE A 389 26.21 -20.97 23.30
C PHE A 389 25.37 -21.94 24.15
N ASN A 390 24.93 -21.49 25.34
CA ASN A 390 24.09 -22.31 26.20
C ASN A 390 22.66 -22.45 25.65
N ASP A 391 22.35 -23.60 25.05
CA ASP A 391 21.05 -23.86 24.43
C ASP A 391 19.92 -24.13 25.43
N SER A 392 20.22 -24.33 26.72
CA SER A 392 19.22 -24.47 27.79
C SER A 392 19.07 -23.20 28.64
N LEU A 393 19.58 -22.06 28.16
CA LEU A 393 19.46 -20.78 28.84
C LEU A 393 18.10 -20.13 28.57
N SER A 394 17.40 -19.72 29.64
CA SER A 394 16.21 -18.88 29.57
C SER A 394 16.57 -17.50 29.00
N PHE A 395 15.87 -17.08 27.95
CA PHE A 395 16.12 -15.78 27.32
C PHE A 395 15.66 -14.62 28.21
N THR A 396 14.57 -14.80 28.97
CA THR A 396 14.13 -13.78 29.93
C THR A 396 15.13 -13.57 31.05
N THR A 397 15.65 -14.66 31.63
CA THR A 397 16.67 -14.60 32.68
C THR A 397 17.97 -14.00 32.16
N MET A 398 18.39 -14.39 30.95
CA MET A 398 19.59 -13.84 30.32
C MET A 398 19.48 -12.34 30.05
N SER A 399 18.33 -11.90 29.51
CA SER A 399 18.08 -10.50 29.14
C SER A 399 18.14 -9.58 30.35
N GLU A 400 17.46 -9.96 31.44
CA GLU A 400 17.43 -9.16 32.68
C GLU A 400 18.80 -9.02 33.35
N ASN A 401 19.70 -9.98 33.10
CA ASN A 401 21.00 -10.08 33.78
C ASN A 401 22.19 -9.94 32.82
N ILE A 402 21.98 -9.34 31.64
CA ILE A 402 22.90 -9.42 30.50
C ILE A 402 24.30 -8.82 30.76
N LEU A 403 24.41 -7.89 31.71
CA LEU A 403 25.68 -7.28 32.10
C LEU A 403 26.60 -8.19 32.92
N THR A 404 26.07 -9.24 33.54
CA THR A 404 26.90 -10.14 34.36
C THR A 404 27.69 -11.09 33.46
N GLU A 405 28.93 -11.41 33.83
CA GLU A 405 29.84 -12.20 32.99
C GLU A 405 29.25 -13.56 32.55
N LYS A 406 28.43 -14.17 33.41
CA LYS A 406 27.71 -15.42 33.14
C LYS A 406 26.78 -15.31 31.93
N PHE A 407 26.05 -14.20 31.80
CA PHE A 407 25.04 -14.02 30.74
C PHE A 407 25.62 -13.26 29.54
N LYS A 408 26.55 -12.33 29.77
CA LYS A 408 27.23 -11.53 28.73
C LYS A 408 27.82 -12.39 27.61
N VAL A 409 28.47 -13.51 27.96
CA VAL A 409 29.05 -14.44 26.96
C VAL A 409 28.01 -15.05 26.01
N ASN A 410 26.73 -15.04 26.38
CA ASN A 410 25.62 -15.54 25.57
C ASN A 410 24.90 -14.44 24.77
N TYR A 411 25.25 -13.16 24.94
CA TYR A 411 24.61 -12.05 24.22
C TYR A 411 24.57 -12.24 22.69
N PRO A 412 25.65 -12.69 22.00
CA PRO A 412 25.59 -12.91 20.56
C PRO A 412 24.54 -13.95 20.13
N ASN A 413 24.12 -14.83 21.04
CA ASN A 413 23.08 -15.81 20.76
C ASN A 413 21.69 -15.17 20.60
N VAL A 414 21.49 -13.93 21.04
CA VAL A 414 20.26 -13.17 20.81
C VAL A 414 19.99 -13.01 19.31
N TYR A 415 21.00 -12.62 18.53
CA TYR A 415 20.94 -12.51 17.07
C TYR A 415 20.92 -13.86 16.33
N ARG A 416 21.14 -14.97 17.06
CA ARG A 416 21.09 -16.32 16.50
C ARG A 416 19.80 -17.00 16.91
N LYS A 417 19.75 -17.52 18.13
CA LYS A 417 18.61 -18.23 18.67
C LYS A 417 17.39 -17.33 18.89
N GLY A 418 17.55 -16.05 19.20
CA GLY A 418 16.41 -15.11 19.24
C GLY A 418 15.72 -14.97 17.87
N ALA A 419 16.48 -14.84 16.80
CA ALA A 419 15.93 -14.84 15.44
C ALA A 419 15.28 -16.18 15.06
N LEU A 420 15.82 -17.31 15.53
CA LEU A 420 15.22 -18.63 15.32
C LEU A 420 13.94 -18.82 16.15
N MET A 421 13.84 -18.25 17.35
CA MET A 421 12.59 -18.19 18.11
C MET A 421 11.52 -17.43 17.35
N ALA A 422 11.87 -16.25 16.82
CA ALA A 422 10.98 -15.44 15.99
C ALA A 422 10.52 -16.20 14.73
N MET A 423 11.42 -16.93 14.06
CA MET A 423 11.06 -17.81 12.93
C MET A 423 10.02 -18.85 13.33
N CYS A 424 10.23 -19.56 14.44
CA CYS A 424 9.29 -20.60 14.90
C CYS A 424 7.94 -20.00 15.28
N LEU A 425 7.92 -18.85 15.95
CA LEU A 425 6.70 -18.10 16.27
C LEU A 425 5.94 -17.67 15.02
N ASP A 426 6.63 -17.18 13.99
CA ASP A 426 6.01 -16.76 12.73
C ASP A 426 5.38 -17.95 11.98
N ILE A 427 6.08 -19.09 11.92
CA ILE A 427 5.54 -20.32 11.34
C ILE A 427 4.29 -20.80 12.09
N LEU A 428 4.34 -20.83 13.43
CA LEU A 428 3.19 -21.22 14.25
C LEU A 428 2.00 -20.26 14.06
N MET A 429 2.23 -18.95 14.09
CA MET A 429 1.18 -17.94 13.87
C MET A 429 0.48 -18.13 12.53
N ARG A 430 1.25 -18.46 11.49
CA ARG A 430 0.72 -18.71 10.14
C ARG A 430 -0.02 -20.03 10.07
N GLU A 431 0.47 -21.07 10.73
CA GLU A 431 -0.22 -22.37 10.78
C GLU A 431 -1.59 -22.24 11.45
N GLU A 432 -1.65 -21.68 12.66
CA GLU A 432 -2.87 -21.50 13.46
C GLU A 432 -3.90 -20.60 12.76
N SER A 433 -3.43 -19.63 11.97
CA SER A 433 -4.29 -18.68 11.26
C SER A 433 -4.60 -19.07 9.81
N HIS A 434 -4.13 -20.23 9.35
CA HIS A 434 -4.18 -20.62 7.93
C HIS A 434 -3.60 -19.55 6.98
N GLY A 435 -2.49 -18.93 7.39
CA GLY A 435 -1.76 -17.92 6.63
C GLY A 435 -2.32 -16.50 6.73
N LYS A 436 -3.36 -16.26 7.53
CA LYS A 436 -4.01 -14.94 7.66
C LYS A 436 -3.27 -13.98 8.61
N ARG A 437 -2.58 -14.51 9.62
CA ARG A 437 -1.79 -13.77 10.60
C ARG A 437 -0.33 -14.24 10.56
N SER A 438 0.58 -13.38 10.96
CA SER A 438 2.02 -13.62 11.01
C SER A 438 2.62 -13.01 12.28
N LEU A 439 3.91 -13.22 12.51
CA LEU A 439 4.61 -12.49 13.57
C LEU A 439 4.56 -10.97 13.31
N LEU A 440 4.62 -10.52 12.05
CA LEU A 440 4.49 -9.11 11.72
C LEU A 440 3.12 -8.53 12.11
N SER A 441 2.02 -9.28 11.95
CA SER A 441 0.70 -8.80 12.41
C SER A 441 0.64 -8.68 13.93
N LEU A 442 1.20 -9.65 14.66
CA LEU A 442 1.29 -9.56 16.13
C LEU A 442 2.06 -8.32 16.57
N ILE A 443 3.21 -8.05 15.96
CA ILE A 443 4.03 -6.89 16.32
C ILE A 443 3.28 -5.57 16.06
N LYS A 444 2.46 -5.50 15.00
CA LYS A 444 1.58 -4.35 14.77
C LYS A 444 0.49 -4.21 15.82
N GLU A 445 -0.15 -5.30 16.20
CA GLU A 445 -1.18 -5.29 17.23
C GLU A 445 -0.61 -4.89 18.60
N LEU A 446 0.61 -5.34 18.94
CA LEU A 446 1.33 -4.89 20.14
C LEU A 446 1.67 -3.39 20.05
N SER A 447 2.11 -2.92 18.89
CA SER A 447 2.38 -1.51 18.61
C SER A 447 1.12 -0.64 18.78
N GLU A 448 -0.04 -1.12 18.35
CA GLU A 448 -1.32 -0.46 18.55
C GLU A 448 -1.78 -0.47 20.01
N LYS A 449 -1.49 -1.53 20.76
CA LYS A 449 -1.86 -1.68 22.18
C LYS A 449 -1.01 -0.79 23.10
N TYR A 450 0.31 -0.74 22.90
CA TYR A 450 1.26 -0.06 23.79
C TYR A 450 1.72 1.29 23.24
N GLY A 451 2.03 1.40 21.94
CA GLY A 451 2.49 2.64 21.33
C GLY A 451 3.73 3.25 21.98
N LYS A 452 4.06 4.49 21.60
CA LYS A 452 5.27 5.19 22.07
C LYS A 452 5.27 5.56 23.56
N ASN A 453 4.09 5.80 24.14
CA ASN A 453 3.97 6.40 25.47
C ASN A 453 3.32 5.50 26.53
N ASN A 454 2.93 4.27 26.20
CA ASN A 454 2.29 3.35 27.15
C ASN A 454 3.09 2.03 27.21
N PRO A 455 4.14 1.96 28.04
CA PRO A 455 4.95 0.76 28.16
C PRO A 455 4.18 -0.41 28.77
N PHE A 456 4.64 -1.63 28.49
CA PHE A 456 4.11 -2.85 29.11
C PHE A 456 4.96 -3.30 30.30
N MET A 457 4.35 -4.06 31.21
CA MET A 457 5.08 -4.71 32.31
C MET A 457 5.81 -5.96 31.79
N ASP A 458 7.11 -6.08 32.07
CA ASP A 458 7.97 -7.19 31.58
C ASP A 458 7.43 -8.59 31.94
N ASP A 459 6.76 -8.73 33.08
CA ASP A 459 6.22 -10.03 33.51
C ASP A 459 4.89 -10.41 32.84
N GLU A 460 4.19 -9.45 32.22
CA GLU A 460 2.85 -9.64 31.68
C GLU A 460 2.83 -9.87 30.16
N LEU A 461 3.86 -9.42 29.44
CA LEU A 461 3.91 -9.43 27.96
C LEU A 461 3.58 -10.80 27.35
N ILE A 462 4.05 -11.89 27.96
CA ILE A 462 3.87 -13.23 27.39
C ILE A 462 2.41 -13.70 27.54
N GLU A 463 1.74 -13.33 28.63
CA GLU A 463 0.32 -13.63 28.80
C GLU A 463 -0.52 -12.73 27.88
N ASP A 464 -0.15 -11.47 27.72
CA ASP A 464 -0.76 -10.56 26.74
C ASP A 464 -0.67 -11.12 25.31
N ILE A 465 0.52 -11.56 24.88
CA ILE A 465 0.70 -12.20 23.56
C ILE A 465 -0.13 -13.48 23.47
N THR A 466 -0.19 -14.28 24.54
CA THR A 466 -0.98 -15.52 24.56
C THR A 466 -2.47 -15.23 24.35
N GLU A 467 -3.02 -14.21 25.02
CA GLU A 467 -4.42 -13.80 24.89
C GLU A 467 -4.73 -13.24 23.50
N MET A 468 -3.82 -12.45 22.92
CA MET A 468 -3.99 -11.84 21.59
C MET A 468 -3.84 -12.85 20.43
N THR A 469 -3.27 -14.02 20.68
CA THR A 469 -2.89 -14.98 19.63
C THR A 469 -3.56 -16.34 19.82
N TYR A 470 -2.77 -17.39 20.07
CA TYR A 470 -3.21 -18.78 20.16
C TYR A 470 -2.51 -19.48 21.33
N PRO A 471 -3.15 -20.47 21.98
CA PRO A 471 -2.54 -21.22 23.09
C PRO A 471 -1.18 -21.87 22.75
N SER A 472 -0.98 -22.27 21.49
CA SER A 472 0.29 -22.84 21.01
C SER A 472 1.44 -21.84 21.02
N ILE A 473 1.17 -20.55 20.75
CA ILE A 473 2.14 -19.45 20.84
C ILE A 473 2.57 -19.26 22.30
N GLY A 474 1.61 -19.14 23.22
CA GLY A 474 1.92 -19.03 24.65
C GLY A 474 2.69 -20.25 25.19
N SER A 475 2.30 -21.46 24.77
CA SER A 475 3.02 -22.69 25.10
C SER A 475 4.47 -22.67 24.57
N PHE A 476 4.69 -22.22 23.33
CA PHE A 476 6.02 -22.07 22.77
C PHE A 476 6.87 -21.12 23.62
N MET A 477 6.35 -19.93 23.93
CA MET A 477 7.08 -18.91 24.67
C MET A 477 7.42 -19.38 26.09
N ARG A 478 6.48 -20.00 26.80
CA ARG A 478 6.73 -20.56 28.15
C ARG A 478 7.81 -21.64 28.15
N LYS A 479 7.89 -22.48 27.10
CA LYS A 479 8.91 -23.54 27.00
C LYS A 479 10.29 -23.02 26.59
N HIS A 480 10.33 -22.14 25.60
CA HIS A 480 11.56 -21.84 24.86
C HIS A 480 12.09 -20.42 25.09
N VAL A 481 11.23 -19.45 25.40
CA VAL A 481 11.64 -18.07 25.70
C VAL A 481 11.85 -17.89 27.20
N VAL A 482 10.84 -18.25 28.01
CA VAL A 482 10.91 -18.22 29.48
C VAL A 482 11.63 -19.44 30.02
N GLY A 483 11.24 -20.62 29.54
CA GLY A 483 11.78 -21.90 29.97
C GLY A 483 13.18 -22.17 29.43
N THR A 484 13.72 -23.30 29.87
CA THR A 484 15.09 -23.75 29.54
C THR A 484 15.10 -24.84 28.48
N GLN A 485 13.97 -25.12 27.82
CA GLN A 485 13.87 -26.23 26.90
C GLN A 485 14.47 -25.86 25.54
N PRO A 486 15.47 -26.60 25.02
CA PRO A 486 15.98 -26.43 23.66
C PRO A 486 14.87 -26.58 22.61
N ILE A 487 14.99 -25.87 21.50
CA ILE A 487 14.01 -25.89 20.40
C ILE A 487 14.35 -27.04 19.45
N ASN A 488 13.40 -27.92 19.18
CA ASN A 488 13.50 -28.87 18.08
C ASN A 488 13.10 -28.18 16.77
N TYR A 489 14.03 -27.50 16.10
CA TYR A 489 13.74 -26.73 14.88
C TYR A 489 13.09 -27.56 13.77
N GLN A 490 13.36 -28.87 13.69
CA GLN A 490 12.76 -29.75 12.71
C GLN A 490 11.22 -29.79 12.83
N GLU A 491 10.69 -29.74 14.06
CA GLU A 491 9.23 -29.72 14.30
C GLU A 491 8.53 -28.55 13.61
N TYR A 492 9.18 -27.39 13.55
CA TYR A 492 8.63 -26.18 12.94
C TYR A 492 8.88 -26.16 11.43
N LEU A 493 10.07 -26.58 10.98
CA LEU A 493 10.40 -26.70 9.57
C LEU A 493 9.53 -27.75 8.85
N ASP A 494 9.14 -28.81 9.54
CA ASP A 494 8.21 -29.83 9.03
C ASP A 494 6.86 -29.26 8.62
N LYS A 495 6.38 -28.21 9.31
CA LYS A 495 5.09 -27.54 9.03
C LYS A 495 5.08 -26.82 7.68
N VAL A 496 6.27 -26.39 7.23
CA VAL A 496 6.49 -25.69 5.95
C VAL A 496 7.19 -26.59 4.93
N GLY A 497 7.26 -27.90 5.16
CA GLY A 497 7.82 -28.86 4.20
C GLY A 497 9.32 -28.66 3.97
N LEU A 498 10.06 -28.37 5.04
CA LEU A 498 11.52 -28.24 5.04
C LEU A 498 12.15 -29.26 5.99
N VAL A 499 13.34 -29.74 5.65
CA VAL A 499 14.13 -30.68 6.45
C VAL A 499 15.54 -30.16 6.66
N ILE A 500 16.08 -30.40 7.85
CA ILE A 500 17.50 -30.19 8.14
C ILE A 500 18.25 -31.46 7.73
N GLN A 501 19.01 -31.39 6.64
CA GLN A 501 19.84 -32.48 6.13
C GLN A 501 21.24 -31.97 5.83
N ASP A 502 22.27 -32.70 6.27
CA ASP A 502 23.68 -32.35 6.07
C ASP A 502 24.05 -30.93 6.53
N ARG A 503 23.43 -30.47 7.63
CA ARG A 503 23.57 -29.12 8.19
C ARG A 503 23.03 -27.99 7.29
N ALA A 504 22.24 -28.30 6.28
CA ALA A 504 21.50 -27.35 5.45
C ALA A 504 19.98 -27.52 5.66
N ILE A 505 19.21 -26.45 5.47
CA ILE A 505 17.75 -26.52 5.40
C ILE A 505 17.37 -26.68 3.93
N LYS A 506 16.61 -27.72 3.61
CA LYS A 506 16.20 -28.04 2.23
C LYS A 506 14.70 -28.33 2.14
N PRO A 507 14.04 -28.04 1.01
CA PRO A 507 12.74 -28.63 0.69
C PRO A 507 12.77 -30.15 0.80
N ILE A 508 11.73 -30.74 1.40
CA ILE A 508 11.49 -32.18 1.22
C ILE A 508 11.01 -32.43 -0.21
N ASP A 509 11.28 -33.62 -0.74
CA ASP A 509 10.73 -34.05 -2.02
C ASP A 509 9.21 -34.23 -1.89
N ASN A 510 8.44 -33.66 -2.83
CA ASN A 510 6.98 -33.76 -2.89
C ASN A 510 6.25 -33.42 -1.57
N PRO A 511 6.38 -32.19 -1.02
CA PRO A 511 5.70 -31.82 0.21
C PRO A 511 4.18 -31.82 0.02
N GLU A 512 3.44 -32.17 1.09
CA GLU A 512 1.98 -32.00 1.15
C GLU A 512 1.57 -30.58 0.70
N PRO A 513 0.51 -30.41 -0.11
CA PRO A 513 0.12 -29.12 -0.66
C PRO A 513 -0.09 -28.02 0.40
N SER A 514 -0.62 -28.38 1.57
CA SER A 514 -0.82 -27.46 2.70
C SER A 514 0.49 -26.90 3.26
N LYS A 515 1.54 -27.73 3.32
CA LYS A 515 2.89 -27.32 3.76
C LYS A 515 3.53 -26.38 2.76
N LEU A 516 3.38 -26.69 1.47
CA LEU A 516 3.88 -25.82 0.38
C LEU A 516 3.17 -24.47 0.38
N GLN A 517 1.85 -24.46 0.55
CA GLN A 517 1.06 -23.25 0.67
C GLN A 517 1.53 -22.41 1.87
N LEU A 518 1.69 -23.03 3.04
CA LEU A 518 2.15 -22.34 4.24
C LEU A 518 3.56 -21.75 4.06
N ARG A 519 4.49 -22.49 3.43
CA ARG A 519 5.83 -22.01 3.08
C ARG A 519 5.80 -20.80 2.16
N ASN A 520 4.94 -20.81 1.14
CA ASN A 520 4.83 -19.70 0.19
C ASN A 520 4.27 -18.44 0.85
N VAL A 521 3.25 -18.59 1.71
CA VAL A 521 2.72 -17.50 2.52
C VAL A 521 3.77 -16.98 3.50
N TRP A 522 4.54 -17.88 4.14
CA TRP A 522 5.60 -17.53 5.09
C TRP A 522 6.65 -16.63 4.46
N LEU A 523 7.22 -17.04 3.32
CA LEU A 523 8.30 -16.30 2.68
C LEU A 523 7.83 -15.14 1.80
N ASN A 524 6.50 -14.88 1.74
CA ASN A 524 5.84 -13.97 0.78
C ASN A 524 6.38 -14.08 -0.64
N LYS A 525 6.93 -15.26 -0.95
CA LYS A 525 7.26 -15.66 -2.28
C LYS A 525 5.92 -16.04 -2.83
N ASP A 526 5.31 -15.06 -3.48
CA ASP A 526 4.41 -15.35 -4.58
C ASP A 526 5.19 -16.30 -5.50
N THR A 527 5.04 -17.61 -5.29
CA THR A 527 5.41 -18.59 -6.32
C THR A 527 4.58 -18.33 -7.55
N GLY A 528 3.48 -17.59 -7.40
CA GLY A 528 3.08 -16.75 -8.47
C GLY A 528 2.63 -17.56 -9.64
N LYS A 529 1.79 -18.57 -9.35
CA LYS A 529 1.39 -19.66 -10.25
C LYS A 529 1.83 -19.40 -11.68
N VAL A 530 2.98 -19.94 -12.05
CA VAL A 530 3.53 -19.80 -13.39
C VAL A 530 2.66 -20.66 -14.30
N THR A 531 1.88 -19.99 -15.15
CA THR A 531 1.01 -20.65 -16.11
C THR A 531 1.63 -20.51 -17.49
N LEU A 532 1.79 -21.63 -18.19
CA LEU A 532 2.16 -21.67 -19.60
C LEU A 532 0.92 -22.05 -20.41
N ILE A 533 0.52 -21.20 -21.35
CA ILE A 533 -0.38 -21.60 -22.43
C ILE A 533 0.53 -21.94 -23.62
N GLU A 534 0.65 -23.22 -23.93
CA GLU A 534 1.59 -23.74 -24.92
C GLU A 534 0.92 -23.87 -26.29
N ASN A 535 1.68 -23.58 -27.36
CA ASN A 535 1.28 -23.83 -28.75
C ASN A 535 -0.09 -23.25 -29.15
N VAL A 536 -0.37 -22.00 -28.75
CA VAL A 536 -1.65 -21.33 -29.02
C VAL A 536 -1.57 -20.32 -30.15
N ASN A 537 -2.66 -20.14 -30.91
CA ASN A 537 -2.78 -19.05 -31.87
C ASN A 537 -3.23 -17.77 -31.14
N VAL A 538 -2.37 -16.76 -31.05
CA VAL A 538 -2.66 -15.52 -30.31
C VAL A 538 -3.25 -14.47 -31.25
N ILE A 539 -4.40 -13.91 -30.89
CA ILE A 539 -4.96 -12.71 -31.52
C ILE A 539 -4.70 -11.54 -30.56
N PRO A 540 -3.60 -10.78 -30.75
CA PRO A 540 -3.10 -9.88 -29.72
C PRO A 540 -3.95 -8.61 -29.53
N MET A 541 -4.75 -8.22 -30.54
CA MET A 541 -5.59 -7.01 -30.55
C MET A 541 -4.84 -5.66 -30.52
N ASN A 542 -3.52 -5.65 -30.71
CA ASN A 542 -2.74 -4.45 -31.04
C ASN A 542 -2.69 -4.22 -32.56
N GLU A 543 -2.80 -5.27 -33.35
CA GLU A 543 -2.90 -5.28 -34.81
C GLU A 543 -3.78 -6.45 -35.28
N GLU A 544 -4.29 -6.39 -36.51
CA GLU A 544 -5.16 -7.41 -37.11
C GLU A 544 -4.33 -8.58 -37.64
N VAL A 545 -3.87 -9.44 -36.72
CA VAL A 545 -3.00 -10.58 -37.01
C VAL A 545 -3.37 -11.78 -36.14
N VAL A 546 -3.05 -12.98 -36.62
CA VAL A 546 -2.99 -14.21 -35.83
C VAL A 546 -1.52 -14.61 -35.72
N LEU A 547 -0.98 -14.60 -34.50
CA LEU A 547 0.35 -15.12 -34.21
C LEU A 547 0.21 -16.62 -33.95
N GLU A 548 0.56 -17.43 -34.94
CA GLU A 548 0.41 -18.89 -34.85
C GLU A 548 1.49 -19.51 -33.96
N HIS A 549 1.16 -20.64 -33.32
CA HIS A 549 2.09 -21.48 -32.56
C HIS A 549 2.93 -20.70 -31.53
N GLN A 550 2.27 -20.04 -30.57
CA GLN A 550 2.92 -19.26 -29.53
C GLN A 550 2.84 -19.93 -28.15
N ASP A 551 3.89 -19.76 -27.37
CA ASP A 551 3.95 -20.02 -25.95
C ASP A 551 3.75 -18.71 -25.18
N VAL A 552 2.72 -18.66 -24.33
CA VAL A 552 2.38 -17.50 -23.50
C VAL A 552 2.67 -17.82 -22.03
N LEU A 553 3.71 -17.19 -21.50
CA LEU A 553 4.14 -17.36 -20.11
C LEU A 553 3.48 -16.32 -19.21
N ILE A 554 2.83 -16.76 -18.15
CA ILE A 554 2.07 -15.93 -17.22
C ILE A 554 2.56 -16.18 -15.81
N LYS A 555 2.80 -15.10 -15.05
CA LYS A 555 3.25 -15.16 -13.66
C LYS A 555 2.57 -14.05 -12.86
N ASN A 556 2.02 -14.36 -11.70
CA ASN A 556 1.30 -13.40 -10.82
C ASN A 556 0.19 -12.64 -11.56
N GLY A 557 -0.49 -13.30 -12.50
CA GLY A 557 -1.50 -12.67 -13.35
C GLY A 557 -1.00 -11.61 -14.32
N LYS A 558 0.31 -11.61 -14.63
CA LYS A 558 0.94 -10.80 -15.68
C LYS A 558 1.42 -11.69 -16.82
N ILE A 559 1.26 -11.23 -18.05
CA ILE A 559 1.89 -11.84 -19.23
C ILE A 559 3.37 -11.48 -19.20
N MET A 560 4.23 -12.48 -19.00
CA MET A 560 5.68 -12.30 -18.88
C MET A 560 6.38 -12.39 -20.22
N ASP A 561 5.91 -13.27 -21.10
CA ASP A 561 6.49 -13.46 -22.41
C ASP A 561 5.49 -14.10 -23.38
N ILE A 562 5.72 -13.85 -24.67
CA ILE A 562 5.01 -14.44 -25.81
C ILE A 562 6.07 -14.75 -26.86
N HIS A 563 6.20 -15.99 -27.28
CA HIS A 563 7.24 -16.42 -28.22
C HIS A 563 6.80 -17.64 -29.02
N PRO A 564 7.36 -17.89 -30.22
CA PRO A 564 7.06 -19.11 -30.97
C PRO A 564 7.41 -20.37 -30.17
N THR A 565 6.50 -21.35 -30.15
CA THR A 565 6.74 -22.69 -29.61
C THR A 565 7.99 -23.29 -30.28
N ASP A 566 8.84 -23.97 -29.49
CA ASP A 566 10.19 -24.47 -29.82
C ASP A 566 11.38 -23.49 -29.72
N THR A 567 11.15 -22.19 -29.47
CA THR A 567 12.25 -21.25 -29.17
C THR A 567 12.56 -21.21 -27.67
N MET A 568 13.42 -22.12 -27.19
CA MET A 568 13.89 -22.24 -25.80
C MET A 568 12.77 -22.56 -24.79
N ALA A 569 12.59 -23.85 -24.47
CA ALA A 569 11.86 -24.27 -23.28
C ALA A 569 12.38 -23.48 -22.07
N SER A 570 11.55 -22.58 -21.54
CA SER A 570 11.96 -21.66 -20.48
C SER A 570 12.49 -22.50 -19.31
N LYS A 571 13.66 -22.16 -18.77
CA LYS A 571 14.21 -22.79 -17.54
C LYS A 571 13.38 -22.45 -16.29
N VAL A 572 12.16 -21.95 -16.45
CA VAL A 572 11.27 -21.53 -15.37
C VAL A 572 10.34 -22.70 -15.03
N PRO A 573 10.27 -23.12 -13.76
CA PRO A 573 9.29 -24.13 -13.33
C PRO A 573 7.86 -23.67 -13.66
N ILE A 574 7.08 -24.52 -14.33
CA ILE A 574 5.69 -24.27 -14.71
C ILE A 574 4.77 -24.95 -13.69
N ASP A 575 3.86 -24.18 -13.07
CA ASP A 575 2.89 -24.69 -12.11
C ASP A 575 1.59 -25.19 -12.77
N LEU A 576 1.21 -24.58 -13.91
CA LEU A 576 0.06 -24.98 -14.71
C LEU A 576 0.40 -24.87 -16.19
N GLN A 577 0.26 -25.98 -16.90
CA GLN A 577 0.37 -26.01 -18.36
C GLN A 577 -1.03 -26.15 -18.97
N ILE A 578 -1.33 -25.33 -19.97
CA ILE A 578 -2.59 -25.32 -20.72
C ILE A 578 -2.24 -25.59 -22.17
N ASP A 579 -2.83 -26.64 -22.74
CA ASP A 579 -2.66 -26.99 -24.14
C ASP A 579 -3.52 -26.08 -25.05
N GLY A 580 -2.84 -25.21 -25.77
CA GLY A 580 -3.42 -24.28 -26.73
C GLY A 580 -3.43 -24.78 -28.17
N THR A 581 -2.98 -26.02 -28.43
CA THR A 581 -2.91 -26.59 -29.79
C THR A 581 -4.27 -26.49 -30.48
N ASP A 582 -4.26 -25.97 -31.71
CA ASP A 582 -5.42 -25.70 -32.57
C ASP A 582 -6.47 -24.74 -31.98
N LYS A 583 -6.13 -24.02 -30.89
CA LYS A 583 -7.01 -23.05 -30.21
C LYS A 583 -6.54 -21.62 -30.43
N TYR A 584 -7.42 -20.67 -30.11
CA TYR A 584 -7.20 -19.24 -30.30
C TYR A 584 -7.30 -18.50 -28.97
N LEU A 585 -6.31 -17.68 -28.65
CA LEU A 585 -6.27 -16.86 -27.44
C LEU A 585 -6.60 -15.41 -27.78
N ILE A 586 -7.61 -14.86 -27.11
CA ILE A 586 -8.00 -13.45 -27.21
C ILE A 586 -7.93 -12.76 -25.85
N PRO A 587 -7.82 -11.41 -25.78
CA PRO A 587 -8.04 -10.69 -24.53
C PRO A 587 -9.44 -10.95 -23.99
N GLY A 588 -9.60 -10.86 -22.68
CA GLY A 588 -10.90 -10.93 -22.04
C GLY A 588 -11.89 -9.90 -22.57
N LEU A 589 -13.14 -10.32 -22.74
CA LEU A 589 -14.21 -9.47 -23.28
C LEU A 589 -14.69 -8.46 -22.22
N SER A 590 -15.22 -7.33 -22.69
CA SER A 590 -15.69 -6.22 -21.87
C SER A 590 -17.14 -5.94 -22.18
N GLU A 591 -18.02 -6.14 -21.22
CA GLU A 591 -19.43 -5.75 -21.31
C GLU A 591 -19.57 -4.32 -20.79
N MET A 592 -19.79 -3.36 -21.70
CA MET A 592 -19.77 -1.94 -21.36
C MET A 592 -21.16 -1.37 -21.06
N HIS A 593 -22.24 -2.14 -21.16
CA HIS A 593 -23.56 -1.70 -20.72
C HIS A 593 -24.29 -2.85 -20.00
N TYR A 594 -23.94 -3.06 -18.73
CA TYR A 594 -24.56 -4.08 -17.89
C TYR A 594 -25.43 -3.45 -16.80
N HIS A 595 -26.48 -4.16 -16.38
CA HIS A 595 -27.28 -3.84 -15.21
C HIS A 595 -27.55 -5.08 -14.36
N TRP A 596 -27.32 -4.93 -13.06
CA TRP A 596 -27.86 -5.83 -12.05
C TRP A 596 -29.10 -5.18 -11.42
N ARG A 597 -30.30 -5.63 -11.80
CA ARG A 597 -31.57 -4.93 -11.50
C ARG A 597 -32.39 -5.54 -10.36
N ASN A 598 -32.17 -6.82 -10.03
CA ASN A 598 -32.95 -7.53 -9.02
C ASN A 598 -32.15 -7.64 -7.70
N ASN A 599 -32.63 -6.95 -6.66
CA ASN A 599 -31.99 -6.91 -5.34
C ASN A 599 -32.06 -8.23 -4.57
N ASP A 600 -33.05 -9.08 -4.86
CA ASP A 600 -33.23 -10.36 -4.21
C ASP A 600 -32.26 -11.42 -4.76
N ARG A 601 -31.61 -11.11 -5.89
CA ARG A 601 -30.68 -12.01 -6.58
C ARG A 601 -29.24 -11.71 -6.21
N ASN A 602 -28.52 -12.69 -5.69
CA ASN A 602 -27.09 -12.52 -5.42
C ASN A 602 -26.30 -12.18 -6.70
N ILE A 603 -25.67 -11.00 -6.78
CA ILE A 603 -24.89 -10.54 -7.95
C ILE A 603 -23.78 -11.51 -8.36
N ALA A 604 -23.28 -12.35 -7.44
CA ALA A 604 -22.30 -13.38 -7.77
C ALA A 604 -22.82 -14.38 -8.82
N THR A 605 -24.14 -14.54 -8.96
CA THR A 605 -24.75 -15.35 -10.03
C THR A 605 -24.54 -14.72 -11.41
N ASP A 606 -24.76 -13.41 -11.56
CA ASP A 606 -24.48 -12.71 -12.82
C ASP A 606 -23.00 -12.67 -13.15
N PHE A 607 -22.13 -12.50 -12.15
CA PHE A 607 -20.68 -12.57 -12.38
C PHE A 607 -20.23 -13.94 -12.89
N LYS A 608 -20.85 -15.03 -12.43
CA LYS A 608 -20.62 -16.37 -12.98
C LYS A 608 -21.07 -16.46 -14.44
N LEU A 609 -22.24 -15.92 -14.78
CA LEU A 609 -22.73 -15.90 -16.18
C LEU A 609 -21.80 -15.10 -17.09
N LEU A 610 -21.36 -13.91 -16.66
CA LEU A 610 -20.40 -13.07 -17.38
C LEU A 610 -19.07 -13.82 -17.62
N LEU A 611 -18.50 -14.40 -16.56
CA LEU A 611 -17.22 -15.13 -16.66
C LEU A 611 -17.34 -16.39 -17.52
N ALA A 612 -18.45 -17.16 -17.41
CA ALA A 612 -18.69 -18.34 -18.22
C ALA A 612 -18.78 -18.05 -19.73
N ASN A 613 -19.10 -16.80 -20.09
CA ASN A 613 -19.16 -16.28 -21.44
C ASN A 613 -17.91 -15.44 -21.82
N GLY A 614 -16.82 -15.51 -21.05
CA GLY A 614 -15.55 -14.87 -21.43
C GLY A 614 -15.46 -13.37 -21.12
N ILE A 615 -16.43 -12.80 -20.41
CA ILE A 615 -16.42 -11.40 -19.98
C ILE A 615 -15.60 -11.28 -18.70
N THR A 616 -14.47 -10.58 -18.78
CA THR A 616 -13.57 -10.33 -17.64
C THR A 616 -13.61 -8.89 -17.16
N THR A 617 -14.31 -8.01 -17.87
CA THR A 617 -14.55 -6.61 -17.48
C THR A 617 -16.02 -6.27 -17.67
N ALA A 618 -16.64 -5.61 -16.70
CA ALA A 618 -18.04 -5.20 -16.79
C ALA A 618 -18.22 -3.77 -16.26
N ARG A 619 -18.98 -2.95 -17.00
CA ARG A 619 -19.41 -1.62 -16.56
C ARG A 619 -20.90 -1.66 -16.22
N ASN A 620 -21.21 -1.60 -14.94
CA ASN A 620 -22.56 -1.44 -14.44
C ASN A 620 -23.08 -0.01 -14.67
N MET A 621 -24.29 0.08 -15.19
CA MET A 621 -24.90 1.30 -15.71
C MET A 621 -26.07 1.81 -14.86
N GLY A 622 -26.13 1.43 -13.57
CA GLY A 622 -27.09 1.99 -12.63
C GLY A 622 -26.99 1.39 -11.24
N GLU A 623 -27.09 2.23 -10.21
CA GLU A 623 -27.35 1.80 -8.83
C GLU A 623 -28.83 2.03 -8.49
N TYR A 624 -29.53 0.97 -8.13
CA TYR A 624 -30.93 1.01 -7.72
C TYR A 624 -31.06 1.08 -6.20
N GLU A 625 -32.24 1.46 -5.69
CA GLU A 625 -32.50 1.52 -4.25
C GLU A 625 -32.19 0.18 -3.59
N GLY A 626 -31.48 0.18 -2.46
CA GLY A 626 -31.06 -1.03 -1.75
C GLY A 626 -29.75 -1.66 -2.23
N GLN A 627 -29.13 -1.11 -3.29
CA GLN A 627 -27.84 -1.58 -3.81
C GLN A 627 -26.67 -0.70 -3.30
N ASP A 628 -25.48 -1.29 -3.20
CA ASP A 628 -24.23 -0.57 -2.97
C ASP A 628 -23.15 -1.16 -3.90
N HIS A 629 -23.05 -0.60 -5.10
CA HIS A 629 -22.11 -1.09 -6.12
C HIS A 629 -20.66 -0.74 -5.81
N ILE A 630 -20.42 0.27 -4.97
CA ILE A 630 -19.08 0.58 -4.47
C ILE A 630 -18.59 -0.56 -3.58
N ALA A 631 -19.40 -0.99 -2.62
CA ALA A 631 -19.09 -2.12 -1.76
C ALA A 631 -18.89 -3.42 -2.56
N ILE A 632 -19.72 -3.66 -3.59
CA ILE A 632 -19.55 -4.81 -4.49
C ILE A 632 -18.21 -4.73 -5.24
N ARG A 633 -17.91 -3.59 -5.86
CA ARG A 633 -16.64 -3.37 -6.58
C ARG A 633 -15.43 -3.63 -5.68
N ASP A 634 -15.47 -3.10 -4.45
CA ASP A 634 -14.37 -3.24 -3.50
C ASP A 634 -14.19 -4.70 -3.05
N LYS A 635 -15.28 -5.44 -2.81
CA LYS A 635 -15.25 -6.88 -2.53
C LYS A 635 -14.66 -7.68 -3.68
N VAL A 636 -14.99 -7.34 -4.94
CA VAL A 636 -14.41 -7.97 -6.13
C VAL A 636 -12.93 -7.64 -6.28
N LYS A 637 -12.52 -6.40 -5.98
CA LYS A 637 -11.11 -5.98 -5.98
C LYS A 637 -10.28 -6.70 -4.91
N MET A 638 -10.86 -6.94 -3.74
CA MET A 638 -10.25 -7.69 -2.64
C MET A 638 -10.30 -9.22 -2.82
N GLY A 639 -10.99 -9.72 -3.86
CA GLY A 639 -11.15 -11.15 -4.11
C GLY A 639 -12.14 -11.86 -3.16
N GLN A 640 -12.96 -11.11 -2.42
CA GLN A 640 -13.99 -11.66 -1.53
C GLN A 640 -15.21 -12.17 -2.30
N ILE A 641 -15.48 -11.58 -3.47
CA ILE A 641 -16.47 -12.04 -4.45
C ILE A 641 -15.74 -12.31 -5.75
N LEU A 642 -15.96 -13.48 -6.35
CA LEU A 642 -15.48 -13.76 -7.70
C LEU A 642 -16.29 -12.93 -8.71
N GLY A 643 -15.62 -12.05 -9.44
CA GLY A 643 -16.26 -11.24 -10.47
C GLY A 643 -15.25 -10.56 -11.41
N PRO A 644 -15.74 -10.06 -12.55
CA PRO A 644 -14.91 -9.36 -13.53
C PRO A 644 -14.30 -8.09 -12.93
N ASN A 645 -13.38 -7.43 -13.65
CA ASN A 645 -13.03 -6.06 -13.36
C ASN A 645 -14.30 -5.19 -13.44
N TYR A 646 -14.79 -4.77 -12.28
CA TYR A 646 -16.11 -4.17 -12.14
C TYR A 646 -15.98 -2.65 -12.04
N TYR A 647 -16.68 -1.93 -12.91
CA TYR A 647 -16.81 -0.48 -12.89
C TYR A 647 -18.28 -0.14 -12.75
N THR A 648 -18.60 1.00 -12.14
CA THR A 648 -20.00 1.34 -11.90
C THR A 648 -20.27 2.83 -11.99
N THR A 649 -21.46 3.15 -12.50
CA THR A 649 -22.10 4.45 -12.27
C THR A 649 -22.71 4.48 -10.86
N GLY A 650 -23.10 5.67 -10.40
CA GLY A 650 -24.06 5.80 -9.31
C GLY A 650 -25.51 5.66 -9.80
N PRO A 651 -26.49 6.07 -8.96
CA PRO A 651 -27.87 6.19 -9.37
C PRO A 651 -27.99 7.10 -10.60
N TYR A 652 -28.74 6.67 -11.62
CA TYR A 652 -28.90 7.48 -12.82
C TYR A 652 -29.69 8.76 -12.53
N LEU A 653 -29.29 9.83 -13.19
CA LEU A 653 -29.80 11.17 -12.95
C LEU A 653 -31.05 11.43 -13.79
N GLN A 654 -32.15 11.74 -13.11
CA GLN A 654 -33.42 12.09 -13.73
C GLN A 654 -33.64 13.61 -13.65
N ALA A 655 -34.18 14.20 -14.72
CA ALA A 655 -34.34 15.66 -14.83
C ALA A 655 -35.28 16.26 -13.77
N ASP A 656 -36.26 15.50 -13.28
CA ASP A 656 -37.18 15.94 -12.23
C ASP A 656 -36.47 16.17 -10.87
N LYS A 657 -35.34 15.49 -10.65
CA LYS A 657 -34.47 15.62 -9.47
C LYS A 657 -33.35 16.65 -9.64
N LEU A 658 -33.22 17.25 -10.83
CA LEU A 658 -32.18 18.24 -11.17
C LEU A 658 -32.84 19.54 -11.64
N GLN A 659 -33.45 20.26 -10.70
CA GLN A 659 -34.23 21.46 -11.01
C GLN A 659 -33.39 22.75 -10.96
N THR A 660 -32.30 22.74 -10.19
CA THR A 660 -31.44 23.90 -9.97
C THR A 660 -29.97 23.60 -10.24
N VAL A 661 -29.20 24.66 -10.47
CA VAL A 661 -27.72 24.61 -10.61
C VAL A 661 -27.08 24.01 -9.35
N GLU A 662 -27.62 24.30 -8.17
CA GLU A 662 -27.17 23.73 -6.89
C GLU A 662 -27.38 22.21 -6.82
N ASP A 663 -28.48 21.69 -7.37
CA ASP A 663 -28.74 20.24 -7.43
C ASP A 663 -27.66 19.53 -8.25
N ALA A 664 -27.26 20.11 -9.39
CA ALA A 664 -26.18 19.59 -10.22
C ALA A 664 -24.84 19.56 -9.48
N ILE A 665 -24.47 20.64 -8.79
CA ILE A 665 -23.22 20.70 -8.01
C ILE A 665 -23.24 19.62 -6.93
N LYS A 666 -24.34 19.54 -6.18
CA LYS A 666 -24.50 18.61 -5.06
C LYS A 666 -24.41 17.16 -5.54
N VAL A 667 -25.11 16.80 -6.62
CA VAL A 667 -25.13 15.40 -7.08
C VAL A 667 -23.77 14.95 -7.63
N VAL A 668 -23.03 15.84 -8.31
CA VAL A 668 -21.68 15.53 -8.81
C VAL A 668 -20.74 15.33 -7.62
N GLN A 669 -20.79 16.21 -6.63
CA GLN A 669 -19.97 16.08 -5.43
C GLN A 669 -20.30 14.79 -4.67
N GLN A 670 -21.58 14.45 -4.51
CA GLN A 670 -22.01 13.19 -3.90
C GLN A 670 -21.47 11.96 -4.64
N HIS A 671 -21.53 11.96 -5.98
CA HIS A 671 -21.00 10.87 -6.77
C HIS A 671 -19.49 10.73 -6.61
N LYS A 672 -18.77 11.86 -6.57
CA LYS A 672 -17.34 11.90 -6.36
C LYS A 672 -16.94 11.38 -4.97
N ASP A 673 -17.64 11.84 -3.93
CA ASP A 673 -17.38 11.46 -2.53
C ASP A 673 -17.67 9.98 -2.28
N ARG A 674 -18.73 9.44 -2.92
CA ARG A 674 -18.99 8.01 -2.88
C ARG A 674 -17.98 7.16 -3.66
N GLY A 675 -17.28 7.75 -4.62
CA GLY A 675 -16.24 7.07 -5.38
C GLY A 675 -16.75 6.25 -6.57
N TYR A 676 -17.86 6.65 -7.20
CA TYR A 676 -18.30 6.06 -8.47
C TYR A 676 -17.33 6.39 -9.60
N ASP A 677 -17.30 5.52 -10.61
CA ASP A 677 -16.44 5.69 -11.78
C ASP A 677 -17.04 6.69 -12.78
N PHE A 678 -18.37 6.83 -12.79
CA PHE A 678 -19.13 7.61 -13.75
C PHE A 678 -20.40 8.24 -13.15
N ILE A 679 -20.85 9.33 -13.76
CA ILE A 679 -22.20 9.88 -13.60
C ILE A 679 -23.02 9.50 -14.82
N LYS A 680 -24.18 8.85 -14.62
CA LYS A 680 -25.06 8.46 -15.73
C LYS A 680 -26.29 9.36 -15.81
N ILE A 681 -26.55 9.91 -16.98
CA ILE A 681 -27.82 10.56 -17.30
C ILE A 681 -28.86 9.47 -17.64
N GLY A 682 -29.98 9.54 -16.92
CA GLY A 682 -31.11 8.63 -17.05
C GLY A 682 -31.94 8.88 -18.31
N ASP A 683 -32.88 7.98 -18.52
CA ASP A 683 -33.91 8.07 -19.55
C ASP A 683 -34.93 9.19 -19.25
N GLY A 684 -35.68 9.58 -20.27
CA GLY A 684 -36.80 10.51 -20.13
C GLY A 684 -36.48 11.94 -20.57
N ARG A 685 -36.97 12.92 -19.81
CA ARG A 685 -36.91 14.35 -20.19
C ARG A 685 -35.49 14.90 -20.09
N ASP A 686 -35.12 15.79 -21.01
CA ASP A 686 -33.90 16.59 -20.95
C ASP A 686 -33.74 17.30 -19.60
N ILE A 687 -32.50 17.35 -19.12
CA ILE A 687 -32.12 18.21 -17.99
C ILE A 687 -32.14 19.65 -18.51
N ALA A 688 -32.72 20.57 -17.73
CA ALA A 688 -32.76 21.98 -18.12
C ALA A 688 -31.35 22.47 -18.50
N LYS A 689 -31.22 23.12 -19.66
CA LYS A 689 -29.92 23.45 -20.29
C LYS A 689 -28.90 24.07 -19.33
N GLU A 690 -29.32 25.04 -18.52
CA GLU A 690 -28.42 25.70 -17.56
C GLU A 690 -27.92 24.75 -16.47
N VAL A 691 -28.77 23.85 -15.98
CA VAL A 691 -28.44 22.82 -15.00
C VAL A 691 -27.52 21.76 -15.61
N TYR A 692 -27.80 21.32 -16.83
CA TYR A 692 -26.95 20.36 -17.56
C TYR A 692 -25.55 20.91 -17.80
N LEU A 693 -25.44 22.17 -18.24
CA LEU A 693 -24.14 22.81 -18.45
C LEU A 693 -23.34 22.92 -17.15
N LYS A 694 -24.00 23.24 -16.02
CA LYS A 694 -23.33 23.23 -14.72
C LYS A 694 -22.87 21.83 -14.33
N LEU A 695 -23.71 20.81 -14.56
CA LEU A 695 -23.37 19.43 -14.28
C LEU A 695 -22.09 19.01 -15.03
N LEU A 696 -21.98 19.33 -16.31
CA LEU A 696 -20.79 19.05 -17.11
C LEU A 696 -19.54 19.80 -16.59
N GLU A 697 -19.68 21.09 -16.31
CA GLU A 697 -18.60 21.93 -15.76
C GLU A 697 -18.06 21.33 -14.46
N GLU A 698 -18.95 20.94 -13.55
CA GLU A 698 -18.57 20.45 -12.25
C GLU A 698 -18.00 19.03 -12.29
N ALA A 699 -18.56 18.17 -13.15
CA ALA A 699 -18.03 16.84 -13.39
C ALA A 699 -16.61 16.90 -13.97
N GLN A 700 -16.35 17.86 -14.87
CA GLN A 700 -15.00 18.13 -15.39
C GLN A 700 -14.05 18.61 -14.28
N ARG A 701 -14.49 19.55 -13.42
CA ARG A 701 -13.69 20.04 -12.28
C ARG A 701 -13.26 18.91 -11.35
N LEU A 702 -14.17 17.97 -11.06
CA LEU A 702 -13.95 16.84 -10.17
C LEU A 702 -13.38 15.58 -10.86
N LYS A 703 -13.15 15.67 -12.18
CA LYS A 703 -12.61 14.59 -13.03
C LYS A 703 -13.44 13.30 -12.92
N ILE A 704 -14.77 13.42 -12.92
CA ILE A 704 -15.70 12.28 -13.00
C ILE A 704 -16.44 12.37 -14.35
N PRO A 705 -16.36 11.36 -15.23
CA PRO A 705 -16.99 11.47 -16.54
C PRO A 705 -18.52 11.33 -16.49
N VAL A 706 -19.19 12.09 -17.35
CA VAL A 706 -20.64 12.01 -17.59
C VAL A 706 -20.91 11.13 -18.81
N ILE A 707 -21.87 10.23 -18.69
CA ILE A 707 -22.25 9.22 -19.69
C ILE A 707 -23.76 9.03 -19.70
N GLY A 708 -24.31 8.25 -20.63
CA GLY A 708 -25.71 7.79 -20.57
C GLY A 708 -26.54 8.21 -21.77
N HIS A 709 -27.81 8.51 -21.52
CA HIS A 709 -28.76 8.97 -22.53
C HIS A 709 -28.43 10.40 -23.00
N ALA A 710 -28.82 10.70 -24.23
CA ALA A 710 -28.58 12.00 -24.84
C ALA A 710 -29.61 13.06 -24.37
N GLN A 711 -29.34 14.33 -24.66
CA GLN A 711 -30.32 15.40 -24.55
C GLN A 711 -31.08 15.50 -25.88
N HIS A 712 -32.37 15.17 -25.89
CA HIS A 712 -33.17 14.99 -27.12
C HIS A 712 -33.62 16.32 -27.74
N ASN A 713 -33.88 17.33 -26.91
CA ASN A 713 -34.41 18.63 -27.32
C ASN A 713 -33.33 19.72 -27.39
N LEU A 714 -32.07 19.37 -27.15
CA LEU A 714 -30.92 20.23 -27.35
C LEU A 714 -30.17 19.85 -28.64
N PRO A 715 -29.48 20.81 -29.29
CA PRO A 715 -28.61 20.51 -30.41
C PRO A 715 -27.62 19.38 -30.11
N LEU A 716 -27.35 18.50 -31.09
CA LEU A 716 -26.51 17.30 -30.93
C LEU A 716 -25.20 17.56 -30.18
N GLU A 717 -24.56 18.71 -30.42
CA GLU A 717 -23.32 19.11 -29.75
C GLU A 717 -23.38 18.96 -28.22
N TYR A 718 -24.54 19.18 -27.58
CA TYR A 718 -24.66 19.15 -26.12
C TYR A 718 -24.43 17.74 -25.60
N SER A 719 -24.96 16.75 -26.32
CA SER A 719 -24.76 15.32 -26.05
C SER A 719 -23.33 14.89 -26.37
N LEU A 720 -22.68 15.50 -27.38
CA LEU A 720 -21.28 15.24 -27.74
C LEU A 720 -20.26 15.73 -26.69
N ARG A 721 -20.69 16.49 -25.67
CA ARG A 721 -19.82 16.90 -24.54
C ARG A 721 -19.65 15.81 -23.48
N MET A 722 -20.46 14.76 -23.52
CA MET A 722 -20.32 13.60 -22.64
C MET A 722 -19.16 12.69 -23.09
N LYS A 723 -18.79 11.74 -22.24
CA LYS A 723 -17.77 10.75 -22.56
C LYS A 723 -18.30 9.60 -23.42
N SER A 724 -19.56 9.20 -23.21
CA SER A 724 -20.25 8.25 -24.08
C SER A 724 -21.75 8.54 -24.16
N ILE A 725 -22.32 8.29 -25.34
CA ILE A 725 -23.77 8.15 -25.55
C ILE A 725 -24.08 6.67 -25.61
N GLU A 726 -25.05 6.25 -24.82
CA GLU A 726 -25.53 4.88 -24.78
C GLU A 726 -26.80 4.76 -25.62
N HIS A 727 -26.99 3.61 -26.26
CA HIS A 727 -28.13 3.28 -27.10
C HIS A 727 -28.17 4.10 -28.41
N VAL A 728 -28.04 3.42 -29.56
CA VAL A 728 -27.97 4.12 -30.85
C VAL A 728 -29.30 4.75 -31.27
N GLU A 729 -30.42 4.30 -30.69
CA GLU A 729 -31.74 4.91 -30.88
C GLU A 729 -31.84 6.33 -30.31
N GLU A 730 -30.95 6.75 -29.39
CA GLU A 730 -30.94 8.12 -28.87
C GLU A 730 -30.84 9.16 -29.98
N PHE A 731 -30.12 8.82 -31.06
CA PHE A 731 -29.99 9.67 -32.22
C PHE A 731 -31.30 9.82 -33.02
N ILE A 732 -32.19 8.82 -32.98
CA ILE A 732 -33.55 8.95 -33.55
C ILE A 732 -34.29 10.07 -32.83
N TYR A 733 -34.21 10.12 -31.50
CA TYR A 733 -34.89 11.13 -30.70
C TYR A 733 -34.32 12.53 -30.93
N ILE A 734 -33.00 12.66 -31.06
CA ILE A 734 -32.34 13.95 -31.35
C ILE A 734 -32.70 14.47 -32.75
N PHE A 735 -32.82 13.59 -33.75
CA PHE A 735 -33.11 14.00 -35.13
C PHE A 735 -34.61 14.10 -35.44
N ASN A 736 -35.45 13.79 -34.45
CA ASN A 736 -36.89 13.87 -34.62
C ASN A 736 -37.33 15.33 -34.84
N THR A 737 -37.78 15.63 -36.05
CA THR A 737 -38.13 16.99 -36.50
C THR A 737 -39.61 17.14 -36.86
N SER A 738 -40.43 16.09 -36.70
CA SER A 738 -41.84 16.08 -37.07
C SER A 738 -42.67 15.07 -36.28
N GLU A 739 -43.99 15.28 -36.19
CA GLU A 739 -44.94 14.33 -35.57
C GLU A 739 -45.29 13.13 -36.49
N ASP A 740 -44.68 13.02 -37.67
CA ASP A 740 -44.85 11.89 -38.61
C ASP A 740 -43.60 11.01 -38.66
N PHE A 741 -43.73 9.72 -39.00
CA PHE A 741 -42.59 8.77 -39.04
C PHE A 741 -41.51 9.07 -40.10
N LYS A 742 -41.52 10.26 -40.73
CA LYS A 742 -40.54 10.66 -41.75
C LYS A 742 -39.14 10.84 -41.20
N TYR A 743 -38.98 11.10 -39.90
CA TYR A 743 -37.67 11.16 -39.23
C TYR A 743 -36.91 9.81 -39.32
N LEU A 744 -37.57 8.69 -39.58
CA LEU A 744 -36.88 7.41 -39.82
C LEU A 744 -36.28 7.30 -41.24
N ASN A 745 -36.57 8.24 -42.14
CA ASN A 745 -36.11 8.23 -43.54
C ASN A 745 -35.12 9.37 -43.84
N HIS A 746 -34.20 9.65 -42.93
CA HIS A 746 -33.09 10.57 -43.21
C HIS A 746 -32.28 10.11 -44.42
N ASP A 747 -31.88 11.05 -45.28
CA ASP A 747 -30.99 10.74 -46.39
C ASP A 747 -29.58 10.34 -45.87
N LEU A 748 -28.86 9.57 -46.69
CA LEU A 748 -27.56 9.05 -46.30
C LEU A 748 -26.52 10.16 -46.16
N ASP A 749 -26.61 11.26 -46.91
CA ASP A 749 -25.63 12.35 -46.83
C ASP A 749 -25.72 13.03 -45.47
N PHE A 750 -26.93 13.24 -44.95
CA PHE A 750 -27.18 13.70 -43.59
C PHE A 750 -26.57 12.77 -42.54
N LEU A 751 -26.89 11.46 -42.59
CA LEU A 751 -26.38 10.51 -41.59
C LEU A 751 -24.84 10.39 -41.64
N ASN A 752 -24.23 10.44 -42.83
CA ASN A 752 -22.78 10.47 -42.98
C ASN A 752 -22.16 11.76 -42.42
N ALA A 753 -22.78 12.92 -42.64
CA ALA A 753 -22.30 14.18 -42.08
C ALA A 753 -22.36 14.18 -40.55
N ILE A 754 -23.43 13.61 -39.97
CA ILE A 754 -23.56 13.48 -38.52
C ILE A 754 -22.56 12.47 -37.96
N ALA A 755 -22.37 11.32 -38.60
CA ALA A 755 -21.37 10.34 -38.17
C ALA A 755 -19.95 10.93 -38.15
N LYS A 756 -19.62 11.77 -39.14
CA LYS A 756 -18.38 12.55 -39.13
C LYS A 756 -18.31 13.52 -37.95
N GLN A 757 -19.39 14.25 -37.66
CA GLN A 757 -19.44 15.14 -36.49
C GLN A 757 -19.22 14.38 -35.17
N ILE A 758 -19.84 13.20 -35.02
CA ILE A 758 -19.67 12.32 -33.86
C ILE A 758 -18.22 11.86 -33.77
N LYS A 759 -17.63 11.41 -34.87
CA LYS A 759 -16.21 11.02 -34.95
C LYS A 759 -15.28 12.15 -34.52
N ASP A 760 -15.49 13.35 -35.06
CA ASP A 760 -14.65 14.53 -34.80
C ASP A 760 -14.74 14.99 -33.33
N SER A 761 -15.86 14.70 -32.64
CA SER A 761 -16.01 15.00 -31.21
C SER A 761 -15.17 14.10 -30.29
N GLY A 762 -14.81 12.89 -30.75
CA GLY A 762 -14.12 11.88 -29.96
C GLY A 762 -14.99 11.16 -28.91
N ILE A 763 -16.31 11.38 -28.91
CA ILE A 763 -17.24 10.66 -28.03
C ILE A 763 -17.30 9.18 -28.37
N TYR A 764 -17.62 8.35 -27.37
CA TYR A 764 -17.87 6.94 -27.56
C TYR A 764 -19.37 6.65 -27.72
N VAL A 765 -19.72 5.63 -28.50
CA VAL A 765 -21.12 5.21 -28.69
C VAL A 765 -21.28 3.71 -28.42
N ALA A 766 -22.29 3.33 -27.65
CA ALA A 766 -22.68 1.93 -27.42
C ALA A 766 -24.02 1.61 -28.11
N PRO A 767 -24.10 0.70 -29.09
CA PRO A 767 -25.32 0.48 -29.86
C PRO A 767 -26.47 -0.20 -29.11
N THR A 768 -26.17 -1.23 -28.31
CA THR A 768 -27.14 -2.04 -27.54
C THR A 768 -28.29 -2.57 -28.38
N LEU A 769 -27.99 -3.08 -29.58
CA LEU A 769 -28.96 -3.55 -30.58
C LEU A 769 -29.85 -4.70 -30.07
N VAL A 770 -29.32 -5.54 -29.19
CA VAL A 770 -30.02 -6.73 -28.64
C VAL A 770 -31.36 -6.41 -27.94
N ILE A 771 -31.52 -5.22 -27.36
CA ILE A 771 -32.77 -4.83 -26.67
C ILE A 771 -33.94 -4.74 -27.65
N PHE A 772 -33.72 -4.15 -28.84
CA PHE A 772 -34.77 -4.02 -29.85
C PHE A 772 -35.12 -5.36 -30.50
N GLU A 773 -34.19 -6.32 -30.56
CA GLU A 773 -34.54 -7.69 -30.91
C GLU A 773 -35.56 -8.25 -29.92
N MET A 774 -35.26 -8.19 -28.61
CA MET A 774 -36.15 -8.71 -27.56
C MET A 774 -37.55 -8.09 -27.66
N ILE A 775 -37.65 -6.77 -27.84
CA ILE A 775 -38.95 -6.10 -28.00
C ILE A 775 -39.71 -6.66 -29.21
N THR A 776 -39.06 -6.80 -30.37
CA THR A 776 -39.73 -7.36 -31.56
C THR A 776 -40.13 -8.83 -31.38
N GLN A 777 -39.38 -9.62 -30.61
CA GLN A 777 -39.75 -10.99 -30.26
C GLN A 777 -41.00 -11.03 -29.37
N TYR A 778 -41.15 -10.09 -28.42
CA TYR A 778 -42.37 -10.00 -27.61
C TYR A 778 -43.60 -9.61 -28.42
N LEU A 779 -43.47 -8.82 -29.48
CA LEU A 779 -44.61 -8.36 -30.27
C LEU A 779 -45.05 -9.37 -31.34
N ASP A 780 -44.13 -10.23 -31.80
CA ASP A 780 -44.38 -11.27 -32.78
C ASP A 780 -44.81 -12.58 -32.11
N LYS A 781 -45.95 -13.15 -32.52
CA LYS A 781 -46.52 -14.34 -31.88
C LYS A 781 -45.65 -15.59 -32.02
N GLU A 782 -45.04 -15.79 -33.19
CA GLU A 782 -44.22 -16.98 -33.46
C GLU A 782 -42.90 -16.85 -32.70
N LYS A 783 -42.24 -15.70 -32.81
CA LYS A 783 -40.98 -15.44 -32.09
C LYS A 783 -41.15 -15.44 -30.58
N PHE A 784 -42.27 -14.97 -30.04
CA PHE A 784 -42.54 -15.07 -28.61
C PHE A 784 -42.69 -16.54 -28.16
N THR A 785 -43.25 -17.39 -29.03
CA THR A 785 -43.33 -18.83 -28.76
C THR A 785 -41.94 -19.47 -28.75
N GLU A 786 -41.07 -19.08 -29.68
CA GLU A 786 -39.66 -19.50 -29.71
C GLU A 786 -38.88 -19.00 -28.48
N LEU A 787 -39.10 -17.74 -28.08
CA LEU A 787 -38.46 -17.14 -26.90
C LEU A 787 -38.85 -17.90 -25.62
N LYS A 788 -40.11 -18.35 -25.50
CA LYS A 788 -40.55 -19.21 -24.37
C LYS A 788 -39.89 -20.59 -24.37
N ALA A 789 -39.57 -21.12 -25.54
CA ALA A 789 -38.85 -22.38 -25.69
C ALA A 789 -37.33 -22.23 -25.57
N ASN A 790 -36.82 -21.00 -25.46
CA ASN A 790 -35.39 -20.72 -25.32
C ASN A 790 -34.88 -21.23 -23.98
N GLY A 791 -33.81 -22.04 -24.01
CA GLY A 791 -33.19 -22.60 -22.82
C GLY A 791 -32.47 -21.59 -21.91
N LEU A 792 -32.36 -20.31 -22.28
CA LEU A 792 -31.70 -19.29 -21.46
C LEU A 792 -32.52 -18.82 -20.25
N ALA A 793 -33.84 -19.04 -20.25
CA ALA A 793 -34.72 -18.65 -19.14
C ALA A 793 -34.30 -19.26 -17.79
N LYS A 794 -33.67 -20.44 -17.81
CA LYS A 794 -33.18 -21.14 -16.61
C LYS A 794 -32.08 -20.39 -15.85
N TYR A 795 -31.42 -19.42 -16.48
CA TYR A 795 -30.40 -18.60 -15.84
C TYR A 795 -30.95 -17.33 -15.18
N LEU A 796 -32.25 -17.07 -15.31
CA LEU A 796 -32.96 -16.00 -14.62
C LEU A 796 -33.74 -16.58 -13.43
N PRO A 797 -34.02 -15.78 -12.38
CA PRO A 797 -34.94 -16.18 -11.32
C PRO A 797 -36.29 -16.62 -11.90
N LYS A 798 -36.87 -17.67 -11.32
CA LYS A 798 -38.10 -18.29 -11.85
C LYS A 798 -39.27 -17.32 -11.96
N GLU A 799 -39.44 -16.43 -10.99
CA GLU A 799 -40.50 -15.41 -11.00
C GLU A 799 -40.25 -14.35 -12.09
N ASP A 800 -39.02 -13.88 -12.24
CA ASP A 800 -38.63 -12.94 -13.29
C ASP A 800 -38.87 -13.57 -14.67
N ALA A 801 -38.38 -14.78 -14.90
CA ALA A 801 -38.57 -15.52 -16.15
C ALA A 801 -40.06 -15.74 -16.45
N ALA A 802 -40.86 -16.13 -15.44
CA ALA A 802 -42.29 -16.32 -15.59
C ALA A 802 -43.00 -15.02 -15.99
N TYR A 803 -42.67 -13.89 -15.38
CA TYR A 803 -43.22 -12.59 -15.75
C TYR A 803 -42.84 -12.20 -17.18
N TRP A 804 -41.55 -12.23 -17.54
CA TRP A 804 -41.07 -11.81 -18.86
C TRP A 804 -41.58 -12.72 -20.00
N LEU A 805 -41.86 -13.99 -19.71
CA LEU A 805 -42.42 -14.96 -20.65
C LEU A 805 -43.96 -15.06 -20.62
N SER A 806 -44.64 -14.16 -19.90
CA SER A 806 -46.10 -14.08 -19.84
C SER A 806 -46.67 -12.98 -20.75
N ASP A 807 -47.99 -12.99 -20.97
CA ASP A 807 -48.71 -11.88 -21.61
C ASP A 807 -48.87 -10.64 -20.71
N GLU A 808 -48.51 -10.74 -19.42
CA GLU A 808 -48.60 -9.66 -18.44
C GLU A 808 -47.39 -8.73 -18.49
N ASN A 809 -46.29 -9.15 -19.13
CA ASN A 809 -45.13 -8.28 -19.27
C ASN A 809 -45.51 -6.99 -20.00
N HIS A 810 -44.93 -5.87 -19.57
CA HIS A 810 -45.36 -4.55 -20.01
C HIS A 810 -45.30 -4.33 -21.53
N TYR A 811 -44.39 -4.97 -22.28
CA TYR A 811 -44.40 -4.88 -23.75
C TYR A 811 -45.62 -5.57 -24.35
N ARG A 812 -45.94 -6.78 -23.89
CA ARG A 812 -47.13 -7.50 -24.40
C ARG A 812 -48.42 -6.86 -23.92
N ALA A 813 -48.50 -6.50 -22.64
CA ALA A 813 -49.65 -5.80 -22.09
C ALA A 813 -49.92 -4.49 -22.83
N ASN A 814 -48.92 -3.64 -23.05
CA ASN A 814 -49.12 -2.32 -23.63
C ASN A 814 -49.38 -2.34 -25.14
N PHE A 815 -48.91 -3.36 -25.88
CA PHE A 815 -48.96 -3.35 -27.35
C PHE A 815 -49.74 -4.52 -27.98
N VAL A 816 -49.95 -5.63 -27.27
CA VAL A 816 -50.51 -6.87 -27.84
C VAL A 816 -51.79 -7.35 -27.15
N THR A 817 -51.83 -7.35 -25.81
CA THR A 817 -52.87 -8.07 -25.04
C THR A 817 -53.73 -7.18 -24.14
N GLY A 818 -53.26 -6.02 -23.72
CA GLY A 818 -53.98 -5.13 -22.79
C GLY A 818 -55.24 -4.51 -23.38
N ALA A 819 -56.14 -4.06 -22.49
CA ALA A 819 -57.39 -3.39 -22.86
C ALA A 819 -57.14 -1.93 -23.33
N ASP A 820 -56.15 -1.25 -22.74
CA ASP A 820 -55.76 0.14 -23.04
C ASP A 820 -54.41 0.16 -23.78
N LYS A 821 -54.35 -0.45 -24.97
CA LYS A 821 -53.10 -0.50 -25.76
C LYS A 821 -52.64 0.90 -26.17
N ILE A 822 -51.34 1.10 -26.20
CA ILE A 822 -50.73 2.33 -26.72
C ILE A 822 -50.89 2.36 -28.23
N ASP A 823 -51.58 3.37 -28.74
CA ASP A 823 -51.65 3.66 -30.17
C ASP A 823 -50.40 4.44 -30.59
N LEU A 824 -49.57 3.82 -31.40
CA LEU A 824 -48.36 4.44 -31.95
C LEU A 824 -48.65 5.16 -33.28
N GLY A 825 -49.85 5.04 -33.87
CA GLY A 825 -50.14 5.52 -35.22
C GLY A 825 -49.72 4.55 -36.33
N MET A 826 -49.17 3.39 -35.98
CA MET A 826 -48.91 2.24 -36.85
C MET A 826 -48.87 0.95 -36.01
N GLU A 827 -48.91 -0.22 -36.67
CA GLU A 827 -48.80 -1.51 -35.99
C GLU A 827 -47.49 -1.58 -35.17
N PRO A 828 -47.53 -1.89 -33.85
CA PRO A 828 -46.36 -1.83 -32.98
C PRO A 828 -45.17 -2.67 -33.46
N LEU A 829 -45.42 -3.88 -34.00
CA LEU A 829 -44.36 -4.72 -34.52
C LEU A 829 -43.63 -4.05 -35.70
N ASP A 830 -44.35 -3.39 -36.59
CA ASP A 830 -43.77 -2.69 -37.73
C ASP A 830 -43.03 -1.42 -37.30
N PHE A 831 -43.54 -0.72 -36.26
CA PHE A 831 -42.84 0.41 -35.64
C PHE A 831 -41.46 0.01 -35.12
N PHE A 832 -41.39 -0.99 -34.24
CA PHE A 832 -40.13 -1.42 -33.65
C PHE A 832 -39.19 -2.08 -34.68
N LYS A 833 -39.72 -2.76 -35.71
CA LYS A 833 -38.89 -3.22 -36.85
C LYS A 833 -38.26 -2.06 -37.62
N SER A 834 -38.97 -0.95 -37.77
CA SER A 834 -38.49 0.23 -38.49
C SER A 834 -37.40 0.95 -37.70
N TYR A 835 -37.57 1.09 -36.38
CA TYR A 835 -36.53 1.56 -35.47
C TYR A 835 -35.30 0.66 -35.52
N PHE A 836 -35.48 -0.65 -35.38
CA PHE A 836 -34.36 -1.58 -35.35
C PHE A 836 -33.55 -1.57 -36.66
N LYS A 837 -34.24 -1.46 -37.81
CA LYS A 837 -33.60 -1.28 -39.12
C LYS A 837 -32.79 0.02 -39.18
N TRP A 838 -33.34 1.12 -38.67
CA TRP A 838 -32.63 2.39 -38.59
C TRP A 838 -31.38 2.29 -37.70
N MET A 839 -31.51 1.71 -36.51
CA MET A 839 -30.42 1.50 -35.55
C MET A 839 -29.27 0.70 -36.19
N LYS A 840 -29.59 -0.40 -36.88
CA LYS A 840 -28.63 -1.20 -37.64
C LYS A 840 -27.92 -0.39 -38.72
N THR A 841 -28.69 0.39 -39.49
CA THR A 841 -28.15 1.25 -40.56
C THR A 841 -27.20 2.29 -40.01
N PHE A 842 -27.60 3.01 -38.96
CA PHE A 842 -26.76 4.05 -38.38
C PHE A 842 -25.55 3.48 -37.64
N THR A 843 -25.67 2.33 -36.98
CA THR A 843 -24.52 1.62 -36.38
C THR A 843 -23.46 1.25 -37.42
N LYS A 844 -23.88 0.82 -38.61
CA LYS A 844 -22.96 0.61 -39.73
C LYS A 844 -22.26 1.93 -40.14
N ILE A 845 -23.02 3.00 -40.32
CA ILE A 845 -22.48 4.30 -40.74
C ILE A 845 -21.47 4.82 -39.69
N LEU A 846 -21.78 4.74 -38.40
CA LEU A 846 -20.85 5.14 -37.33
C LEU A 846 -19.53 4.36 -37.41
N SER A 847 -19.58 3.06 -37.69
CA SER A 847 -18.40 2.23 -37.87
C SER A 847 -17.62 2.55 -39.14
N ASP A 848 -18.31 2.80 -40.26
CA ASP A 848 -17.68 3.18 -41.53
C ASP A 848 -16.91 4.53 -41.39
N HIS A 849 -17.34 5.40 -40.47
CA HIS A 849 -16.64 6.64 -40.09
C HIS A 849 -15.66 6.49 -38.92
N GLU A 850 -15.39 5.26 -38.49
CA GLU A 850 -14.47 4.91 -37.40
C GLU A 850 -14.80 5.57 -36.06
N VAL A 851 -16.07 5.84 -35.78
CA VAL A 851 -16.49 6.34 -34.45
C VAL A 851 -16.01 5.39 -33.35
N PRO A 852 -15.52 5.88 -32.20
CA PRO A 852 -15.13 5.01 -31.09
C PRO A 852 -16.33 4.23 -30.51
N MET A 853 -16.52 2.99 -30.96
CA MET A 853 -17.67 2.19 -30.52
C MET A 853 -17.34 1.26 -29.35
N LEU A 854 -18.27 1.16 -28.40
CA LEU A 854 -18.27 0.19 -27.31
C LEU A 854 -19.31 -0.90 -27.59
N SER A 855 -19.05 -2.12 -27.15
CA SER A 855 -20.05 -3.19 -27.14
C SER A 855 -20.72 -3.30 -25.77
N GLY A 856 -22.02 -3.49 -25.77
CA GLY A 856 -22.77 -3.79 -24.57
C GLY A 856 -24.21 -4.18 -24.85
N SER A 857 -24.88 -4.75 -23.86
CA SER A 857 -26.17 -5.44 -24.08
C SER A 857 -27.38 -4.87 -23.34
N ASP A 858 -27.17 -3.96 -22.38
CA ASP A 858 -28.21 -3.37 -21.53
C ASP A 858 -29.11 -4.42 -20.86
N THR A 859 -28.49 -5.35 -20.12
CA THR A 859 -29.15 -6.53 -19.54
C THR A 859 -30.48 -6.21 -18.83
N PHE A 860 -31.57 -6.62 -19.47
CA PHE A 860 -32.96 -6.37 -19.07
C PHE A 860 -33.90 -7.43 -19.65
N GLY A 861 -34.90 -7.85 -18.88
CA GLY A 861 -35.85 -8.87 -19.30
C GLY A 861 -35.18 -10.19 -19.68
N MET A 862 -35.43 -10.66 -20.91
CA MET A 862 -34.84 -11.90 -21.45
C MET A 862 -33.44 -11.70 -22.06
N VAL A 863 -32.85 -10.50 -21.93
CA VAL A 863 -31.45 -10.23 -22.30
C VAL A 863 -30.54 -10.72 -21.17
N VAL A 864 -30.22 -12.03 -21.20
CA VAL A 864 -29.50 -12.73 -20.14
C VAL A 864 -28.02 -12.32 -20.09
N PRO A 865 -27.48 -11.93 -18.92
CA PRO A 865 -26.08 -11.54 -18.76
C PRO A 865 -25.08 -12.55 -19.33
N GLY A 866 -24.06 -12.03 -19.99
CA GLY A 866 -23.00 -12.81 -20.66
C GLY A 866 -23.39 -13.30 -22.04
N PHE A 867 -24.50 -14.04 -22.15
CA PHE A 867 -24.99 -14.54 -23.44
C PHE A 867 -25.39 -13.42 -24.39
N SER A 868 -25.98 -12.35 -23.85
CA SER A 868 -26.44 -11.19 -24.61
C SER A 868 -25.33 -10.43 -25.34
N LEU A 869 -24.11 -10.36 -24.79
CA LEU A 869 -22.98 -9.70 -25.46
C LEU A 869 -22.60 -10.41 -26.76
N HIS A 870 -22.60 -11.74 -26.77
CA HIS A 870 -22.36 -12.49 -27.99
C HIS A 870 -23.49 -12.30 -29.02
N LYS A 871 -24.72 -12.05 -28.57
CA LYS A 871 -25.83 -11.72 -29.47
C LYS A 871 -25.66 -10.33 -30.08
N GLU A 872 -25.17 -9.37 -29.31
CA GLU A 872 -24.77 -8.05 -29.82
C GLU A 872 -23.71 -8.19 -30.91
N PHE A 873 -22.70 -9.06 -30.70
CA PHE A 873 -21.67 -9.32 -31.72
C PHE A 873 -22.24 -9.87 -33.03
N GLU A 874 -23.20 -10.79 -32.97
CA GLU A 874 -23.88 -11.29 -34.17
C GLU A 874 -24.56 -10.16 -34.94
N PHE A 875 -25.21 -9.22 -34.25
CA PHE A 875 -25.84 -8.08 -34.90
C PHE A 875 -24.83 -7.12 -35.52
N LEU A 876 -23.70 -6.86 -34.84
CA LEU A 876 -22.64 -6.04 -35.40
C LEU A 876 -22.05 -6.67 -36.68
N GLN A 877 -21.90 -7.99 -36.71
CA GLN A 877 -21.46 -8.68 -37.92
C GLN A 877 -22.53 -8.65 -39.02
N GLU A 878 -23.81 -8.84 -38.67
CA GLU A 878 -24.94 -8.76 -39.61
C GLU A 878 -25.00 -7.41 -40.33
N VAL A 879 -24.69 -6.31 -39.62
CA VAL A 879 -24.64 -4.97 -40.22
C VAL A 879 -23.33 -4.68 -40.97
N GLY A 880 -22.42 -5.66 -41.07
CA GLY A 880 -21.24 -5.61 -41.92
C GLY A 880 -19.94 -5.20 -41.23
N TRP A 881 -19.86 -5.24 -39.90
CA TRP A 881 -18.57 -5.10 -39.22
C TRP A 881 -17.73 -6.35 -39.40
N THR A 882 -16.42 -6.16 -39.55
CA THR A 882 -15.49 -7.30 -39.51
C THR A 882 -15.41 -7.86 -38.09
N PRO A 883 -15.16 -9.17 -37.92
CA PRO A 883 -14.98 -9.73 -36.58
C PRO A 883 -13.87 -9.02 -35.77
N TYR A 884 -12.81 -8.55 -36.42
CA TYR A 884 -11.77 -7.76 -35.76
C TYR A 884 -12.29 -6.42 -35.21
N GLN A 885 -13.12 -5.69 -35.97
CA GLN A 885 -13.76 -4.45 -35.49
C GLN A 885 -14.64 -4.72 -34.27
N ILE A 886 -15.40 -5.82 -34.29
CA ILE A 886 -16.27 -6.22 -33.18
C ILE A 886 -15.44 -6.53 -31.93
N LEU A 887 -14.41 -7.37 -32.05
CA LEU A 887 -13.50 -7.69 -30.95
C LEU A 887 -12.82 -6.44 -30.38
N ARG A 888 -12.44 -5.47 -31.22
CA ARG A 888 -11.86 -4.19 -30.74
C ARG A 888 -12.82 -3.41 -29.84
N SER A 889 -14.11 -3.39 -30.18
CA SER A 889 -15.16 -2.73 -29.38
C SER A 889 -15.40 -3.39 -28.01
N SER A 890 -14.88 -4.61 -27.80
CA SER A 890 -14.98 -5.39 -26.57
C SER A 890 -13.64 -5.61 -25.86
N THR A 891 -12.53 -5.08 -26.36
CA THR A 891 -11.19 -5.29 -25.80
C THR A 891 -10.42 -3.98 -25.66
N ILE A 892 -9.72 -3.56 -26.72
CA ILE A 892 -8.83 -2.39 -26.68
C ILE A 892 -9.58 -1.06 -26.56
N VAL A 893 -10.76 -0.92 -27.17
CA VAL A 893 -11.54 0.33 -27.11
C VAL A 893 -12.09 0.55 -25.67
N PRO A 894 -12.70 -0.46 -25.01
CA PRO A 894 -13.01 -0.41 -23.58
C PRO A 894 -11.80 -0.09 -22.68
N ALA A 895 -10.64 -0.70 -22.92
CA ALA A 895 -9.45 -0.44 -22.12
C ALA A 895 -8.96 1.01 -22.24
N ARG A 896 -9.07 1.63 -23.43
CA ARG A 896 -8.82 3.06 -23.63
C ARG A 896 -9.88 3.91 -22.93
N TYR A 897 -11.15 3.55 -23.11
CA TYR A 897 -12.28 4.22 -22.48
C TYR A 897 -12.13 4.28 -20.95
N LEU A 898 -11.73 3.17 -20.33
CA LEU A 898 -11.54 3.04 -18.88
C LEU A 898 -10.19 3.57 -18.36
N ASN A 899 -9.32 4.09 -19.23
CA ASN A 899 -7.96 4.54 -18.90
C ASN A 899 -7.05 3.44 -18.31
N VAL A 900 -7.22 2.19 -18.75
CA VAL A 900 -6.45 1.01 -18.29
C VAL A 900 -5.68 0.30 -19.40
N MET A 901 -5.61 0.89 -20.59
CA MET A 901 -4.90 0.32 -21.76
C MET A 901 -3.43 -0.04 -21.47
N ALA A 902 -2.76 0.64 -20.54
CA ALA A 902 -1.40 0.31 -20.14
C ALA A 902 -1.26 -1.11 -19.56
N SER A 903 -2.34 -1.64 -18.97
CA SER A 903 -2.35 -2.95 -18.31
C SER A 903 -3.37 -3.94 -18.87
N GLU A 904 -4.33 -3.52 -19.70
CA GLU A 904 -5.46 -4.35 -20.15
C GLU A 904 -5.72 -4.24 -21.67
N GLY A 905 -6.62 -5.08 -22.19
CA GLY A 905 -7.25 -4.94 -23.50
C GLY A 905 -6.47 -5.45 -24.71
N THR A 906 -5.23 -5.92 -24.53
CA THR A 906 -4.44 -6.62 -25.56
C THR A 906 -3.64 -7.75 -24.91
N ILE A 907 -3.20 -8.73 -25.71
CA ILE A 907 -2.24 -9.75 -25.27
C ILE A 907 -0.84 -9.24 -25.59
N SER A 908 -0.15 -8.72 -24.58
CA SER A 908 1.19 -8.15 -24.74
C SER A 908 1.96 -8.23 -23.42
N LYS A 909 3.28 -8.36 -23.50
CA LYS A 909 4.17 -8.43 -22.34
C LYS A 909 3.93 -7.30 -21.34
N GLY A 910 3.89 -7.64 -20.04
CA GLY A 910 3.64 -6.72 -18.92
C GLY A 910 2.17 -6.43 -18.60
N LYS A 911 1.24 -6.81 -19.49
CA LYS A 911 -0.21 -6.65 -19.27
C LYS A 911 -0.76 -7.73 -18.36
N ASN A 912 -1.93 -7.46 -17.78
CA ASN A 912 -2.66 -8.40 -16.93
C ASN A 912 -3.22 -9.55 -17.78
N ALA A 913 -3.17 -10.76 -17.24
CA ALA A 913 -3.69 -11.96 -17.87
C ALA A 913 -5.19 -12.09 -17.61
N ASN A 914 -5.96 -11.28 -18.33
CA ASN A 914 -7.40 -11.43 -18.53
C ASN A 914 -7.60 -11.93 -19.96
N LEU A 915 -7.84 -13.23 -20.13
CA LEU A 915 -7.73 -13.94 -21.42
C LEU A 915 -8.90 -14.90 -21.62
N VAL A 916 -9.23 -15.18 -22.88
CA VAL A 916 -10.19 -16.23 -23.25
C VAL A 916 -9.54 -17.15 -24.28
N LEU A 917 -9.60 -18.45 -24.02
CA LEU A 917 -9.16 -19.50 -24.94
C LEU A 917 -10.39 -20.05 -25.67
N LEU A 918 -10.33 -20.06 -26.99
CA LEU A 918 -11.42 -20.44 -27.90
C LEU A 918 -11.01 -21.66 -28.72
N ASN A 919 -11.93 -22.60 -28.94
CA ASN A 919 -11.72 -23.77 -29.78
C ASN A 919 -11.78 -23.47 -31.28
N LYS A 920 -12.23 -22.27 -31.68
CA LYS A 920 -12.36 -21.85 -33.08
C LYS A 920 -11.92 -20.39 -33.27
N ASN A 921 -11.50 -20.06 -34.49
CA ASN A 921 -11.02 -18.73 -34.86
C ASN A 921 -12.16 -17.69 -34.87
N PRO A 922 -12.17 -16.70 -33.96
CA PRO A 922 -13.20 -15.65 -33.97
C PRO A 922 -13.06 -14.66 -35.13
N LEU A 923 -11.95 -14.66 -35.89
CA LEU A 923 -11.79 -13.78 -37.05
C LEU A 923 -12.46 -14.32 -38.32
N GLU A 924 -12.77 -15.62 -38.37
CA GLU A 924 -13.52 -16.23 -39.48
C GLU A 924 -15.03 -16.00 -39.32
N ASP A 925 -15.52 -16.13 -38.08
CA ASP A 925 -16.91 -15.94 -37.71
C ASP A 925 -16.97 -15.48 -36.26
N ILE A 926 -17.62 -14.36 -35.97
CA ILE A 926 -17.66 -13.80 -34.62
C ILE A 926 -18.39 -14.73 -33.64
N THR A 927 -19.27 -15.61 -34.12
CA THR A 927 -19.97 -16.60 -33.29
C THR A 927 -19.00 -17.60 -32.65
N ASN A 928 -17.80 -17.77 -33.21
CA ASN A 928 -16.74 -18.57 -32.61
C ASN A 928 -16.25 -18.01 -31.26
N THR A 929 -16.57 -16.77 -30.89
CA THR A 929 -16.37 -16.25 -29.53
C THR A 929 -17.11 -17.05 -28.46
N LYS A 930 -18.14 -17.83 -28.84
CA LYS A 930 -18.87 -18.74 -27.95
C LYS A 930 -18.15 -20.08 -27.72
N SER A 931 -17.10 -20.39 -28.48
CA SER A 931 -16.37 -21.66 -28.42
C SER A 931 -15.37 -21.75 -27.26
N ILE A 932 -15.74 -21.19 -26.11
CA ILE A 932 -14.86 -20.96 -24.96
C ILE A 932 -14.40 -22.29 -24.35
N GLU A 933 -13.10 -22.54 -24.38
CA GLU A 933 -12.44 -23.65 -23.69
C GLU A 933 -12.02 -23.25 -22.27
N GLY A 934 -11.71 -21.97 -22.05
CA GLY A 934 -11.44 -21.47 -20.72
C GLY A 934 -11.23 -19.98 -20.66
N VAL A 935 -11.31 -19.46 -19.45
CA VAL A 935 -11.17 -18.03 -19.15
C VAL A 935 -10.11 -17.86 -18.09
N MET A 936 -9.21 -16.91 -18.29
CA MET A 936 -8.29 -16.45 -17.28
C MET A 936 -8.73 -15.08 -16.77
N LEU A 937 -8.89 -14.96 -15.47
CA LEU A 937 -9.23 -13.69 -14.80
C LEU A 937 -8.16 -13.40 -13.75
N LYS A 938 -7.48 -12.25 -13.88
CA LYS A 938 -6.40 -11.81 -12.97
C LYS A 938 -5.35 -12.91 -12.75
N GLY A 939 -5.02 -13.68 -13.79
CA GLY A 939 -4.09 -14.81 -13.72
C GLY A 939 -4.66 -16.14 -13.23
N THR A 940 -5.92 -16.18 -12.78
CA THR A 940 -6.56 -17.42 -12.33
C THR A 940 -7.25 -18.09 -13.51
N TRP A 941 -6.88 -19.34 -13.79
CA TRP A 941 -7.48 -20.16 -14.85
C TRP A 941 -8.80 -20.81 -14.43
N PHE A 942 -9.79 -20.70 -15.31
CA PHE A 942 -11.09 -21.35 -15.24
C PHE A 942 -11.32 -22.11 -16.55
N GLY A 943 -10.94 -23.39 -16.59
CA GLY A 943 -11.20 -24.25 -17.75
C GLY A 943 -12.68 -24.64 -17.89
N ARG A 944 -13.04 -25.23 -19.03
CA ARG A 944 -14.41 -25.56 -19.45
C ARG A 944 -15.27 -26.17 -18.35
N ASN A 945 -14.80 -27.23 -17.69
CA ASN A 945 -15.53 -27.90 -16.60
C ASN A 945 -15.93 -26.95 -15.47
N LYS A 946 -15.07 -26.00 -15.11
CA LYS A 946 -15.35 -25.04 -14.03
C LYS A 946 -16.35 -23.97 -14.48
N LEU A 947 -16.28 -23.55 -15.74
CA LEU A 947 -17.25 -22.62 -16.33
C LEU A 947 -18.63 -23.28 -16.47
N ASP A 948 -18.69 -24.56 -16.83
CA ASP A 948 -19.96 -25.32 -16.87
C ASP A 948 -20.55 -25.52 -15.48
N ALA A 949 -19.71 -25.79 -14.48
CA ALA A 949 -20.14 -25.83 -13.09
C ALA A 949 -20.72 -24.49 -12.62
N MET A 950 -20.10 -23.36 -13.01
CA MET A 950 -20.65 -22.03 -12.72
C MET A 950 -22.04 -21.83 -13.33
N LEU A 951 -22.25 -22.24 -14.58
CA LEU A 951 -23.56 -22.16 -15.23
C LEU A 951 -24.59 -23.04 -14.51
N LEU A 952 -24.22 -24.27 -14.16
CA LEU A 952 -25.09 -25.19 -13.43
C LEU A 952 -25.46 -24.65 -12.04
N GLU A 953 -24.50 -24.08 -11.31
CA GLU A 953 -24.76 -23.45 -10.01
C GLU A 953 -25.75 -22.30 -10.12
N VAL A 954 -25.69 -21.50 -11.20
CA VAL A 954 -26.65 -20.42 -11.42
C VAL A 954 -28.03 -20.99 -11.72
N GLU A 955 -28.14 -21.97 -12.61
CA GLU A 955 -29.38 -22.68 -12.93
C GLU A 955 -30.04 -23.24 -11.66
N MET A 956 -29.28 -23.96 -10.83
CA MET A 956 -29.78 -24.54 -9.58
C MET A 956 -30.15 -23.50 -8.52
N SER A 957 -29.58 -22.29 -8.57
CA SER A 957 -29.91 -21.22 -7.61
C SER A 957 -31.21 -20.48 -7.93
N ASN A 958 -31.78 -20.72 -9.11
CA ASN A 958 -33.02 -20.12 -9.57
C ASN A 958 -34.24 -21.05 -9.38
N ASP A 959 -34.03 -22.29 -8.94
CA ASP A 959 -35.05 -23.27 -8.53
C ASP A 959 -35.56 -23.01 -7.11
#